data_AF-A0A3D4Q229-F1
#
_entry.id   AF-A0A3D4Q229-F1
#
_cell.length_a   1.000
_cell.length_b   1.000
_cell.length_c   1.000
_cell.angle_alpha   90.00
_cell.angle_beta   90.00
_cell.angle_gamma   90.00
#
_symmetry.space_group_name_H-M   'P 1'
#
loop_
_entity.id
_entity.type
_entity.pdbx_description
1 polymer ?
#
loop_
_entity_poly.entity_id
_entity_poly.type
_entity_poly.pdbx_seq_one_letter_code
_entity_poly.pdbx_strand_id
1 'polypeptide(L)'
;MSFLESPFNPMATFETQATLSSTAHLDPKLSRTHYYDGRLLKASDLTRDQFYLDERLNEVGRVLGQGVVRGLQVTLNPDRSLTIATGLAIAPSGRVLELEQKVERLNLTDDALINSNNPNYRSLAAGLYALVIRYAQKGVGSAEVFPKDLESKRGFYFNAYEEGVEFALQKLAQPLPLQQLQQMPSDEVSLYARAQLVRPLLVNNPGQPVGLDENSVALGLLAVERGIPQWFDQGLLRRPFRSAQAQNYQQIDLYNHYDELLRALLDQRQPLPNRDQFLAARYFSVLPPVGAIPKGALDPVNGYQHFFPAGYEVSISPLREDDVAAVVQQSMALEPIDLQRDRDVDIMIAVVLDDLDFAFVARQLQHLNSDKKDFVHPPHLDEFFLGNASLNSAASDNPSLWKNMWEKTRRVFYVRRPIRVAETQVSAVVIATGDYEELKNSSVMQQQINDAKASIVKMEKNLANTINERETALAAGALLQKQVDTLNVDLEKVSAELKALKENGASSAEVDALTQQLAAVQKEFEAAQKQLTTAQTQVQTAHAEFHQLQQFVVSILEPQPIKWESLNLLTKLRASEDGEAQEAMKKLLEMLTQDSDNQQLLMQLLTLMPARYDALNWPSLLVTFEQQQFKELREHLRVAEPTSYPALMLKFAENAPFPVELQGTWKKLATQLRRRGG
;
A
#
# COMPACT_ATOMS: atom_id res chain seq x y z
N MET A 1 -6.91 -62.99 -71.30
CA MET A 1 -7.20 -61.60 -71.70
C MET A 1 -8.66 -61.29 -71.42
N SER A 2 -8.97 -60.46 -70.43
CA SER A 2 -9.90 -59.32 -70.56
C SER A 2 -9.97 -58.56 -69.23
N PHE A 3 -9.67 -57.27 -69.32
CA PHE A 3 -9.84 -56.25 -68.29
C PHE A 3 -11.31 -55.86 -68.17
N LEU A 4 -11.80 -55.62 -66.95
CA LEU A 4 -12.71 -54.52 -66.54
C LEU A 4 -13.33 -54.84 -65.16
N GLU A 5 -12.63 -54.43 -64.09
CA GLU A 5 -13.25 -54.15 -62.79
C GLU A 5 -12.99 -52.67 -62.47
N SER A 6 -14.07 -51.93 -62.20
CA SER A 6 -14.08 -50.50 -61.92
C SER A 6 -13.71 -50.23 -60.45
N PRO A 7 -12.81 -49.28 -60.12
CA PRO A 7 -12.30 -49.11 -58.77
C PRO A 7 -13.09 -48.12 -57.88
N PHE A 8 -14.28 -47.67 -58.27
CA PHE A 8 -15.04 -46.69 -57.48
C PHE A 8 -16.45 -47.18 -57.14
N ASN A 9 -16.50 -48.16 -56.25
CA ASN A 9 -17.70 -48.51 -55.51
C ASN A 9 -17.43 -48.19 -54.03
N PRO A 10 -17.94 -47.09 -53.45
CA PRO A 10 -17.78 -46.82 -52.03
C PRO A 10 -18.75 -47.73 -51.24
N MET A 11 -18.29 -48.96 -50.97
CA MET A 11 -18.94 -49.89 -50.06
C MET A 11 -18.45 -49.68 -48.62
N ALA A 12 -19.42 -49.77 -47.71
CA ALA A 12 -19.30 -50.07 -46.29
C ALA A 12 -18.62 -49.01 -45.40
N THR A 13 -19.44 -48.13 -44.85
CA THR A 13 -19.22 -47.55 -43.51
C THR A 13 -18.96 -48.68 -42.52
N PHE A 14 -17.72 -48.79 -42.05
CA PHE A 14 -17.41 -49.61 -40.89
C PHE A 14 -18.06 -48.99 -39.65
N GLU A 15 -19.26 -49.48 -39.32
CA GLU A 15 -19.76 -49.49 -37.95
C GLU A 15 -18.81 -50.36 -37.11
N THR A 16 -17.77 -49.74 -36.56
CA THR A 16 -17.00 -50.39 -35.49
C THR A 16 -17.85 -50.30 -34.24
N GLN A 17 -18.55 -51.40 -33.94
CA GLN A 17 -19.11 -51.67 -32.62
C GLN A 17 -18.00 -51.57 -31.57
N ALA A 18 -17.88 -50.40 -30.93
CA ALA A 18 -17.13 -50.24 -29.69
C ALA A 18 -18.05 -50.57 -28.52
N THR A 19 -18.27 -51.86 -28.28
CA THR A 19 -18.91 -52.40 -27.07
C THR A 19 -17.96 -52.38 -25.86
N LEU A 20 -17.17 -51.30 -25.72
CA LEU A 20 -16.27 -51.02 -24.59
C LEU A 20 -16.19 -49.51 -24.35
N SER A 21 -17.27 -48.92 -23.83
CA SER A 21 -17.30 -47.78 -22.88
C SER A 21 -18.63 -47.03 -22.93
N SER A 22 -19.77 -47.68 -22.61
CA SER A 22 -21.06 -46.97 -22.41
C SER A 22 -21.08 -46.12 -21.13
N THR A 23 -19.92 -45.89 -20.52
CA THR A 23 -19.72 -45.16 -19.26
C THR A 23 -18.84 -43.91 -19.45
N ALA A 24 -18.31 -43.66 -20.65
CA ALA A 24 -17.49 -42.49 -20.94
C ALA A 24 -18.30 -41.46 -21.74
N HIS A 25 -18.57 -40.32 -21.12
CA HIS A 25 -19.20 -39.17 -21.78
C HIS A 25 -18.13 -38.41 -22.56
N LEU A 26 -17.95 -38.74 -23.85
CA LEU A 26 -17.05 -38.01 -24.74
C LEU A 26 -17.65 -36.64 -25.07
N ASP A 27 -16.91 -35.56 -24.81
CA ASP A 27 -17.36 -34.21 -25.18
C ASP A 27 -17.09 -33.93 -26.67
N PRO A 28 -18.13 -33.73 -27.50
CA PRO A 28 -17.94 -33.43 -28.92
C PRO A 28 -17.26 -32.07 -29.17
N LYS A 29 -17.31 -31.14 -28.22
CA LYS A 29 -16.66 -29.82 -28.32
C LYS A 29 -15.13 -29.92 -28.20
N LEU A 30 -14.64 -30.96 -27.53
CA LEU A 30 -13.20 -31.26 -27.41
C LEU A 30 -12.70 -32.18 -28.53
N SER A 31 -13.27 -32.06 -29.72
CA SER A 31 -12.82 -32.80 -30.90
C SER A 31 -11.77 -31.99 -31.67
N ARG A 32 -10.62 -32.61 -31.95
CA ARG A 32 -9.54 -32.01 -32.76
C ARG A 32 -9.37 -32.73 -34.09
N THR A 33 -8.91 -32.02 -35.09
CA THR A 33 -8.55 -32.63 -36.38
C THR A 33 -7.31 -33.51 -36.21
N HIS A 34 -7.39 -34.75 -36.71
CA HIS A 34 -6.24 -35.64 -36.79
C HIS A 34 -5.48 -35.37 -38.10
N TYR A 35 -4.31 -34.74 -37.97
CA TYR A 35 -3.40 -34.44 -39.08
C TYR A 35 -2.60 -35.68 -39.46
N TYR A 36 -2.62 -36.04 -40.74
CA TYR A 36 -1.82 -37.12 -41.32
C TYR A 36 -1.58 -36.86 -42.81
N ASP A 37 -0.52 -37.47 -43.34
CA ASP A 37 -0.13 -37.28 -44.73
C ASP A 37 -1.19 -37.79 -45.71
N GLY A 38 -1.53 -36.96 -46.70
CA GLY A 38 -2.54 -37.27 -47.72
C GLY A 38 -3.96 -36.80 -47.40
N ARG A 39 -4.23 -36.24 -46.21
CA ARG A 39 -5.52 -35.59 -45.91
C ARG A 39 -5.57 -34.17 -46.46
N LEU A 40 -6.61 -33.85 -47.24
CA LEU A 40 -6.90 -32.47 -47.65
C LEU A 40 -7.59 -31.70 -46.51
N LEU A 41 -7.05 -30.52 -46.17
CA LEU A 41 -7.62 -29.63 -45.16
C LEU A 41 -8.85 -28.90 -45.69
N LYS A 42 -9.96 -28.98 -44.96
CA LYS A 42 -11.19 -28.23 -45.25
C LYS A 42 -11.36 -27.07 -44.27
N ALA A 43 -12.15 -26.07 -44.66
CA ALA A 43 -12.54 -24.98 -43.76
C ALA A 43 -13.18 -25.53 -42.46
N SER A 44 -13.98 -26.58 -42.55
CA SER A 44 -14.59 -27.25 -41.39
C SER A 44 -13.56 -27.84 -40.42
N ASP A 45 -12.41 -28.29 -40.91
CA ASP A 45 -11.34 -28.84 -40.05
C ASP A 45 -10.65 -27.71 -39.27
N LEU A 46 -10.37 -26.57 -39.92
CA LEU A 46 -9.81 -25.38 -39.27
C LEU A 46 -10.77 -24.78 -38.24
N THR A 47 -12.06 -24.68 -38.58
CA THR A 47 -13.09 -24.21 -37.65
C THR A 47 -13.22 -25.13 -36.44
N ARG A 48 -13.12 -26.46 -36.62
CA ARG A 48 -13.10 -27.41 -35.50
C ARG A 48 -11.90 -27.15 -34.59
N ASP A 49 -10.72 -26.95 -35.15
CA ASP A 49 -9.51 -26.71 -34.36
C ASP A 49 -9.56 -25.37 -33.62
N GLN A 50 -10.15 -24.34 -34.22
CA GLN A 50 -10.43 -23.06 -33.53
C GLN A 50 -11.33 -23.28 -32.32
N PHE A 51 -12.47 -23.96 -32.48
CA PHE A 51 -13.36 -24.29 -31.35
C PHE A 51 -12.68 -25.14 -30.28
N TYR A 52 -11.85 -26.12 -30.69
CA TYR A 52 -11.10 -26.95 -29.75
C TYR A 52 -10.14 -26.11 -28.89
N LEU A 53 -9.38 -25.20 -29.50
CA LEU A 53 -8.46 -24.33 -28.79
C LEU A 53 -9.21 -23.36 -27.86
N ASP A 54 -10.29 -22.76 -28.34
CA ASP A 54 -11.15 -21.87 -27.55
C ASP A 54 -11.72 -22.57 -26.32
N GLU A 55 -12.26 -23.79 -26.48
CA GLU A 55 -12.80 -24.56 -25.36
C GLU A 55 -11.70 -24.98 -24.37
N ARG A 56 -10.49 -25.32 -24.84
CA ARG A 56 -9.35 -25.59 -23.95
C ARG A 56 -8.91 -24.36 -23.16
N LEU A 57 -8.90 -23.18 -23.76
CA LEU A 57 -8.58 -21.94 -23.05
C LEU A 57 -9.67 -21.59 -22.03
N ASN A 58 -10.93 -21.77 -22.40
CA ASN A 58 -12.06 -21.62 -21.49
C ASN A 58 -11.96 -22.60 -20.30
N GLU A 59 -11.59 -23.87 -20.51
CA GLU A 59 -11.37 -24.84 -19.42
C GLU A 59 -10.30 -24.35 -18.43
N VAL A 60 -9.17 -23.83 -18.94
CA VAL A 60 -8.11 -23.25 -18.10
C VAL A 60 -8.66 -22.07 -17.29
N GLY A 61 -9.43 -21.18 -17.92
CA GLY A 61 -10.07 -20.06 -17.25
C GLY A 61 -11.04 -20.49 -16.15
N ARG A 62 -11.86 -21.52 -16.39
CA ARG A 62 -12.80 -22.09 -15.39
C ARG A 62 -12.07 -22.62 -14.16
N VAL A 63 -10.88 -23.22 -14.35
CA VAL A 63 -10.04 -23.71 -13.25
C VAL A 63 -9.52 -22.55 -12.39
N LEU A 64 -9.14 -21.43 -13.01
CA LEU A 64 -8.68 -20.24 -12.29
C LEU A 64 -9.79 -19.65 -11.40
N GLY A 65 -11.02 -19.59 -11.93
CA GLY A 65 -12.18 -19.06 -11.23
C GLY A 65 -12.97 -18.06 -12.07
N GLN A 66 -13.86 -17.32 -11.42
CA GLN A 66 -14.75 -16.36 -12.08
C GLN A 66 -14.90 -15.09 -11.24
N GLY A 67 -15.30 -14.00 -11.90
CA GLY A 67 -15.57 -12.70 -11.27
C GLY A 67 -14.63 -11.60 -11.74
N VAL A 68 -14.72 -10.43 -11.10
CA VAL A 68 -13.93 -9.25 -11.45
C VAL A 68 -12.55 -9.34 -10.79
N VAL A 69 -11.50 -9.35 -11.62
CA VAL A 69 -10.10 -9.45 -11.17
C VAL A 69 -9.58 -8.08 -10.73
N ARG A 70 -9.82 -7.04 -11.55
CA ARG A 70 -9.41 -5.65 -11.26
C ARG A 70 -10.29 -4.67 -12.01
N GLY A 71 -10.39 -3.44 -11.49
CA GLY A 71 -11.03 -2.34 -12.22
C GLY A 71 -12.53 -2.55 -12.44
N LEU A 72 -13.08 -2.11 -13.59
CA LEU A 72 -14.50 -2.24 -13.96
C LEU A 72 -15.49 -1.61 -12.97
N GLN A 73 -15.06 -0.66 -12.13
CA GLN A 73 -15.98 0.10 -11.27
C GLN A 73 -16.95 0.89 -12.13
N VAL A 74 -18.21 0.91 -11.69
CA VAL A 74 -19.29 1.59 -12.42
C VAL A 74 -19.88 2.68 -11.54
N THR A 75 -19.97 3.89 -12.09
CA THR A 75 -20.58 5.04 -11.42
C THR A 75 -21.76 5.52 -12.25
N LEU A 76 -22.91 5.69 -11.60
CA LEU A 76 -24.09 6.34 -12.20
C LEU A 76 -23.96 7.86 -12.03
N ASN A 77 -23.86 8.57 -13.15
CA ASN A 77 -23.78 10.01 -13.17
C ASN A 77 -25.18 10.66 -13.04
N PRO A 78 -25.26 11.93 -12.58
CA PRO A 78 -26.53 12.66 -12.51
C PRO A 78 -27.28 12.79 -13.84
N ASP A 79 -26.55 12.76 -14.97
CA ASP A 79 -27.12 12.81 -16.33
C ASP A 79 -27.68 11.46 -16.81
N ARG A 80 -27.79 10.46 -15.92
CA ARG A 80 -28.25 9.09 -16.20
C ARG A 80 -27.33 8.31 -17.17
N SER A 81 -26.09 8.75 -17.32
CA SER A 81 -25.04 7.96 -17.97
C SER A 81 -24.27 7.12 -16.96
N LEU A 82 -23.70 6.00 -17.42
CA LEU A 82 -22.75 5.22 -16.66
C LEU A 82 -21.33 5.51 -17.12
N THR A 83 -20.43 5.71 -16.15
CA THR A 83 -18.99 5.69 -16.38
C THR A 83 -18.43 4.36 -15.89
N ILE A 84 -17.67 3.67 -16.75
CA ILE A 84 -17.09 2.36 -16.46
C ILE A 84 -15.57 2.46 -16.56
N ALA A 85 -14.88 2.14 -15.45
CA ALA A 85 -13.42 2.12 -15.40
C ALA A 85 -12.86 0.93 -16.19
N THR A 86 -11.63 1.08 -16.70
CA THR A 86 -10.88 -0.03 -17.31
C THR A 86 -10.72 -1.18 -16.33
N GLY A 87 -10.55 -2.40 -16.83
CA GLY A 87 -10.35 -3.55 -15.96
C GLY A 87 -10.51 -4.89 -16.63
N LEU A 88 -10.49 -5.93 -15.81
CA LEU A 88 -10.42 -7.33 -16.23
C LEU A 88 -11.39 -8.15 -15.39
N ALA A 89 -12.16 -9.01 -16.05
CA ALA A 89 -12.99 -10.03 -15.43
C ALA A 89 -12.84 -11.38 -16.13
N ILE A 90 -13.19 -12.45 -15.41
CA ILE A 90 -13.26 -13.79 -15.98
C ILE A 90 -14.71 -14.27 -15.86
N ALA A 91 -15.30 -14.64 -16.98
CA ALA A 91 -16.66 -15.13 -17.07
C ALA A 91 -16.78 -16.57 -16.50
N PRO A 92 -17.98 -17.01 -16.10
CA PRO A 92 -18.23 -18.41 -15.71
C PRO A 92 -17.79 -19.43 -16.76
N SER A 93 -17.84 -19.06 -18.05
CA SER A 93 -17.33 -19.90 -19.13
C SER A 93 -15.81 -20.06 -19.14
N GLY A 94 -15.07 -19.29 -18.35
CA GLY A 94 -13.61 -19.21 -18.31
C GLY A 94 -13.03 -18.17 -19.27
N ARG A 95 -13.88 -17.46 -20.02
CA ARG A 95 -13.44 -16.45 -20.98
C ARG A 95 -12.97 -15.17 -20.27
N VAL A 96 -11.88 -14.61 -20.76
CA VAL A 96 -11.32 -13.35 -20.26
C VAL A 96 -12.06 -12.18 -20.90
N LEU A 97 -12.53 -11.24 -20.08
CA LEU A 97 -13.22 -10.03 -20.47
C LEU A 97 -12.37 -8.83 -20.04
N GLU A 98 -11.67 -8.21 -20.99
CA GLU A 98 -10.81 -7.05 -20.73
C GLU A 98 -11.40 -5.79 -21.35
N LEU A 99 -11.45 -4.72 -20.56
CA LEU A 99 -11.78 -3.38 -20.99
C LEU A 99 -10.54 -2.51 -20.89
N GLU A 100 -9.88 -2.26 -22.01
CA GLU A 100 -8.65 -1.47 -22.08
C GLU A 100 -8.89 0.04 -22.00
N GLN A 101 -10.06 0.50 -22.45
CA GLN A 101 -10.41 1.92 -22.51
C GLN A 101 -11.58 2.24 -21.60
N LYS A 102 -11.45 3.32 -20.82
CA LYS A 102 -12.51 3.79 -19.94
C LYS A 102 -13.71 4.22 -20.78
N VAL A 103 -14.89 3.72 -20.43
CA VAL A 103 -16.14 4.17 -21.03
C VAL A 103 -16.62 5.36 -20.23
N GLU A 104 -16.44 6.56 -20.77
CA GLU A 104 -16.80 7.79 -20.04
C GLU A 104 -18.31 7.98 -19.95
N ARG A 105 -19.03 7.66 -21.02
CA ARG A 105 -20.47 7.93 -21.13
C ARG A 105 -21.22 6.82 -21.86
N LEU A 106 -21.82 5.92 -21.08
CA LEU A 106 -22.83 4.98 -21.57
C LEU A 106 -24.22 5.53 -21.25
N ASN A 107 -24.90 6.12 -22.24
CA ASN A 107 -26.20 6.77 -22.01
C ASN A 107 -27.33 5.74 -21.91
N LEU A 108 -28.01 5.70 -20.77
CA LEU A 108 -29.14 4.81 -20.51
C LEU A 108 -30.50 5.38 -20.96
N THR A 109 -30.52 6.57 -21.54
CA THR A 109 -31.73 7.18 -22.12
C THR A 109 -31.78 7.07 -23.65
N ASP A 110 -30.73 6.53 -24.27
CA ASP A 110 -30.67 6.30 -25.71
C ASP A 110 -31.27 4.94 -26.07
N ASP A 111 -32.53 4.97 -26.55
CA ASP A 111 -33.26 3.76 -26.96
C ASP A 111 -32.56 3.00 -28.10
N ALA A 112 -31.83 3.69 -28.98
CA ALA A 112 -31.13 3.04 -30.08
C ALA A 112 -29.95 2.22 -29.56
N LEU A 113 -29.20 2.77 -28.60
CA LEU A 113 -28.10 2.08 -27.92
C LEU A 113 -28.60 0.93 -27.04
N ILE A 114 -29.73 1.12 -26.35
CA ILE A 114 -30.35 0.04 -25.56
C ILE A 114 -30.75 -1.12 -26.47
N ASN A 115 -31.41 -0.82 -27.59
CA ASN A 115 -31.86 -1.83 -28.55
C ASN A 115 -30.68 -2.52 -29.26
N SER A 116 -29.61 -1.79 -29.60
CA SER A 116 -28.43 -2.39 -30.25
C SER A 116 -27.76 -3.42 -29.35
N ASN A 117 -27.63 -3.11 -28.05
CA ASN A 117 -26.95 -3.98 -27.10
C ASN A 117 -27.88 -5.05 -26.54
N ASN A 118 -29.20 -4.82 -26.60
CA ASN A 118 -30.21 -5.69 -26.06
C ASN A 118 -31.38 -5.81 -27.07
N PRO A 119 -31.29 -6.71 -28.06
CA PRO A 119 -32.22 -6.77 -29.21
C PRO A 119 -33.69 -7.05 -28.83
N ASN A 120 -33.96 -7.41 -27.57
CA ASN A 120 -35.29 -7.64 -27.03
C ASN A 120 -35.91 -6.42 -26.33
N TYR A 121 -35.17 -5.32 -26.17
CA TYR A 121 -35.62 -4.13 -25.44
C TYR A 121 -35.71 -2.93 -26.38
N ARG A 122 -36.94 -2.41 -26.56
CA ARG A 122 -37.15 -1.12 -27.21
C ARG A 122 -36.92 0.07 -26.29
N SER A 123 -37.18 -0.13 -24.99
CA SER A 123 -36.95 0.82 -23.91
C SER A 123 -36.81 0.07 -22.59
N LEU A 124 -36.33 0.75 -21.54
CA LEU A 124 -36.21 0.18 -20.22
C LEU A 124 -37.58 0.19 -19.52
N ALA A 125 -38.20 -0.99 -19.37
CA ALA A 125 -39.39 -1.13 -18.53
C ALA A 125 -39.04 -0.92 -17.05
N ALA A 126 -40.05 -0.67 -16.21
CA ALA A 126 -39.83 -0.64 -14.77
C ALA A 126 -39.36 -2.01 -14.26
N GLY A 127 -38.34 -2.03 -13.40
CA GLY A 127 -37.79 -3.25 -12.82
C GLY A 127 -36.31 -3.14 -12.44
N LEU A 128 -35.74 -4.30 -12.13
CA LEU A 128 -34.33 -4.48 -11.80
C LEU A 128 -33.58 -5.04 -13.01
N TYR A 129 -32.42 -4.45 -13.30
CA TYR A 129 -31.56 -4.83 -14.42
C TYR A 129 -30.15 -5.10 -13.90
N ALA A 130 -29.56 -6.23 -14.30
CA ALA A 130 -28.14 -6.46 -14.13
C ALA A 130 -27.38 -5.80 -15.29
N LEU A 131 -26.42 -4.94 -14.97
CA LEU A 131 -25.43 -4.49 -15.95
C LEU A 131 -24.37 -5.57 -16.08
N VAL A 132 -24.23 -6.13 -17.28
CA VAL A 132 -23.26 -7.19 -17.56
C VAL A 132 -22.25 -6.74 -18.59
N ILE A 133 -21.00 -7.15 -18.40
CA ILE A 133 -19.98 -7.17 -19.44
C ILE A 133 -19.95 -8.58 -20.03
N ARG A 134 -20.01 -8.71 -21.35
CA ARG A 134 -19.98 -10.01 -22.03
C ARG A 134 -19.05 -9.97 -23.24
N TYR A 135 -18.59 -11.14 -23.65
CA TYR A 135 -17.80 -11.30 -24.86
C TYR A 135 -18.62 -10.91 -26.10
N ALA A 136 -18.02 -10.15 -27.00
CA ALA A 136 -18.60 -9.76 -28.26
C ALA A 136 -17.59 -9.97 -29.40
N GLN A 137 -18.13 -10.34 -30.56
CA GLN A 137 -17.35 -10.47 -31.78
C GLN A 137 -18.03 -9.68 -32.90
N LYS A 138 -17.26 -8.85 -33.59
CA LYS A 138 -17.73 -8.02 -34.69
C LYS A 138 -16.99 -8.38 -35.97
N GLY A 139 -17.73 -8.74 -37.01
CA GLY A 139 -17.16 -8.99 -38.34
C GLY A 139 -16.66 -7.69 -38.97
N VAL A 140 -15.44 -7.71 -39.50
CA VAL A 140 -14.77 -6.57 -40.14
C VAL A 140 -14.32 -6.92 -41.55
N GLY A 141 -14.62 -6.00 -42.47
CA GLY A 141 -14.49 -6.21 -43.91
C GLY A 141 -15.55 -7.20 -44.40
N SER A 142 -16.35 -6.84 -45.40
CA SER A 142 -17.32 -7.74 -46.01
C SER A 142 -16.88 -8.07 -47.43
N ALA A 143 -16.80 -9.35 -47.74
CA ALA A 143 -16.64 -9.84 -49.10
C ALA A 143 -17.93 -10.49 -49.58
N GLU A 144 -18.42 -10.08 -50.75
CA GLU A 144 -19.47 -10.81 -51.46
C GLU A 144 -18.93 -12.16 -51.87
N VAL A 145 -19.55 -13.23 -51.37
CA VAL A 145 -19.24 -14.57 -51.86
C VAL A 145 -20.18 -14.90 -53.00
N PHE A 146 -19.57 -15.08 -54.17
CA PHE A 146 -20.30 -15.55 -55.32
C PHE A 146 -20.80 -16.97 -55.07
N PRO A 147 -22.11 -17.21 -55.26
CA PRO A 147 -22.70 -18.52 -55.04
C PRO A 147 -22.01 -19.57 -55.91
N LYS A 148 -21.64 -20.71 -55.29
CA LYS A 148 -20.97 -21.82 -56.00
C LYS A 148 -21.93 -22.53 -56.97
N ASP A 149 -23.23 -22.41 -56.73
CA ASP A 149 -24.31 -22.95 -57.57
C ASP A 149 -25.42 -21.91 -57.78
N LEU A 150 -26.13 -22.00 -58.91
CA LEU A 150 -27.24 -21.11 -59.29
C LEU A 150 -28.38 -21.05 -58.26
N GLU A 151 -28.56 -22.09 -57.44
CA GLU A 151 -29.57 -22.14 -56.37
C GLU A 151 -29.07 -21.57 -55.02
N SER A 152 -27.75 -21.39 -54.86
CA SER A 152 -27.20 -20.91 -53.59
C SER A 152 -27.43 -19.40 -53.42
N LYS A 153 -27.89 -18.99 -52.24
CA LYS A 153 -28.15 -17.58 -51.94
C LYS A 153 -26.84 -16.80 -51.92
N ARG A 154 -26.82 -15.63 -52.55
CA ARG A 154 -25.75 -14.65 -52.35
C ARG A 154 -25.64 -14.35 -50.85
N GLY A 155 -24.42 -14.41 -50.34
CA GLY A 155 -24.11 -14.11 -48.95
C GLY A 155 -22.90 -13.21 -48.87
N PHE A 156 -22.74 -12.59 -47.71
CA PHE A 156 -21.53 -11.85 -47.37
C PHE A 156 -20.77 -12.65 -46.31
N TYR A 157 -19.46 -12.74 -46.48
CA TYR A 157 -18.57 -13.25 -45.44
C TYR A 157 -17.74 -12.10 -44.90
N PHE A 158 -17.39 -12.20 -43.62
CA PHE A 158 -16.46 -11.25 -43.01
C PHE A 158 -15.02 -11.65 -43.32
N ASN A 159 -14.16 -10.68 -43.61
CA ASN A 159 -12.74 -10.90 -43.89
C ASN A 159 -11.99 -11.25 -42.60
N ALA A 160 -12.37 -10.61 -41.50
CA ALA A 160 -11.82 -10.84 -40.17
C ALA A 160 -12.93 -10.67 -39.14
N TYR A 161 -12.66 -11.13 -37.92
CA TYR A 161 -13.46 -10.82 -36.75
C TYR A 161 -12.60 -10.06 -35.75
N GLU A 162 -13.11 -8.95 -35.26
CA GLU A 162 -12.58 -8.25 -34.10
C GLU A 162 -13.30 -8.75 -32.86
N GLU A 163 -12.52 -9.10 -31.84
CA GLU A 163 -13.02 -9.60 -30.56
C GLU A 163 -12.90 -8.50 -29.50
N GLY A 164 -13.84 -8.48 -28.58
CA GLY A 164 -13.84 -7.52 -27.49
C GLY A 164 -14.96 -7.79 -26.49
N VAL A 165 -15.40 -6.71 -25.86
CA VAL A 165 -16.43 -6.75 -24.82
C VAL A 165 -17.55 -5.78 -25.17
N GLU A 166 -18.78 -6.17 -24.84
CA GLU A 166 -19.93 -5.29 -24.91
C GLU A 166 -20.70 -5.27 -23.58
N PHE A 167 -21.41 -4.17 -23.36
CA PHE A 167 -22.25 -3.99 -22.17
C PHE A 167 -23.71 -4.22 -22.52
N ALA A 168 -24.35 -5.08 -21.76
CA ALA A 168 -25.76 -5.39 -21.90
C ALA A 168 -26.49 -5.18 -20.56
N LEU A 169 -27.80 -4.94 -20.66
CA LEU A 169 -28.71 -4.85 -19.54
C LEU A 169 -29.64 -6.05 -19.58
N GLN A 170 -29.57 -6.87 -18.54
CA GLN A 170 -30.42 -8.04 -18.41
C GLN A 170 -31.45 -7.83 -17.32
N LYS A 171 -32.74 -7.85 -17.67
CA LYS A 171 -33.82 -7.74 -16.69
C LYS A 171 -33.83 -8.96 -15.76
N LEU A 172 -33.85 -8.72 -14.45
CA LEU A 172 -33.95 -9.77 -13.45
C LEU A 172 -35.40 -10.17 -13.21
N ALA A 173 -35.60 -11.43 -12.81
CA ALA A 173 -36.92 -11.94 -12.40
C ALA A 173 -37.42 -11.30 -11.09
N GLN A 174 -36.50 -10.88 -10.22
CA GLN A 174 -36.83 -10.22 -8.96
C GLN A 174 -37.51 -8.86 -9.23
N PRO A 175 -38.71 -8.60 -8.69
CA PRO A 175 -39.35 -7.30 -8.84
C PRO A 175 -38.66 -6.23 -7.98
N LEU A 176 -38.75 -4.97 -8.41
CA LEU A 176 -38.37 -3.83 -7.59
C LEU A 176 -39.36 -3.72 -6.40
N PRO A 177 -38.90 -3.72 -5.13
CA PRO A 177 -39.78 -3.86 -3.96
C PRO A 177 -40.52 -2.55 -3.60
N LEU A 178 -41.18 -1.90 -4.56
CA LEU A 178 -41.84 -0.61 -4.35
C LEU A 178 -43.08 -0.68 -3.45
N GLN A 179 -43.83 -1.79 -3.47
CA GLN A 179 -45.10 -1.91 -2.74
C GLN A 179 -44.92 -1.85 -1.22
N GLN A 180 -43.83 -2.43 -0.71
CA GLN A 180 -43.52 -2.44 0.72
C GLN A 180 -42.91 -1.11 1.20
N LEU A 181 -42.56 -0.22 0.28
CA LEU A 181 -41.85 1.02 0.56
C LEU A 181 -42.75 2.26 0.47
N GLN A 182 -44.05 2.10 0.21
CA GLN A 182 -45.02 3.21 0.09
C GLN A 182 -45.17 4.03 1.38
N GLN A 183 -44.83 3.46 2.54
CA GLN A 183 -44.93 4.11 3.85
C GLN A 183 -43.61 4.79 4.27
N MET A 184 -42.54 4.66 3.48
CA MET A 184 -41.22 5.19 3.82
C MET A 184 -41.02 6.61 3.27
N PRO A 185 -40.17 7.44 3.90
CA PRO A 185 -39.80 8.75 3.36
C PRO A 185 -39.19 8.61 1.96
N SER A 186 -39.67 9.41 1.00
CA SER A 186 -39.26 9.34 -0.42
C SER A 186 -37.75 9.33 -0.62
N ASP A 187 -37.02 10.05 0.21
CA ASP A 187 -35.57 10.18 0.10
C ASP A 187 -34.85 8.88 0.45
N GLU A 188 -35.34 8.11 1.43
CA GLU A 188 -34.69 6.87 1.89
C GLU A 188 -35.16 5.62 1.12
N VAL A 189 -36.20 5.72 0.27
CA VAL A 189 -36.79 4.58 -0.45
C VAL A 189 -35.72 3.77 -1.21
N SER A 190 -34.75 4.44 -1.82
CA SER A 190 -33.67 3.78 -2.56
C SER A 190 -32.78 2.91 -1.68
N LEU A 191 -32.48 3.34 -0.45
CA LEU A 191 -31.66 2.58 0.51
C LEU A 191 -32.40 1.35 1.02
N TYR A 192 -33.68 1.49 1.38
CA TYR A 192 -34.49 0.35 1.81
C TYR A 192 -34.71 -0.66 0.68
N ALA A 193 -34.88 -0.20 -0.56
CA ALA A 193 -35.02 -1.09 -1.70
C ALA A 193 -33.77 -1.98 -1.84
N ARG A 194 -32.57 -1.42 -1.72
CA ARG A 194 -31.30 -2.17 -1.75
C ARG A 194 -31.21 -3.16 -0.58
N ALA A 195 -31.53 -2.71 0.62
CA ALA A 195 -31.52 -3.52 1.83
C ALA A 195 -32.40 -4.78 1.75
N GLN A 196 -33.59 -4.67 1.16
CA GLN A 196 -34.52 -5.79 1.02
C GLN A 196 -34.05 -6.82 -0.02
N LEU A 197 -33.20 -6.43 -0.96
CA LEU A 197 -32.71 -7.31 -2.03
C LEU A 197 -31.56 -8.22 -1.58
N VAL A 198 -30.99 -7.99 -0.40
CA VAL A 198 -29.90 -8.80 0.17
C VAL A 198 -30.29 -10.27 0.30
N ARG A 199 -31.43 -10.58 0.92
CA ARG A 199 -31.86 -11.98 1.08
C ARG A 199 -32.04 -12.71 -0.26
N PRO A 200 -32.83 -12.21 -1.23
CA PRO A 200 -33.04 -12.92 -2.48
C PRO A 200 -31.80 -12.98 -3.38
N LEU A 201 -30.92 -11.97 -3.38
CA LEU A 201 -29.78 -11.88 -4.31
C LEU A 201 -28.44 -12.34 -3.74
N LEU A 202 -28.24 -12.29 -2.41
CA LEU A 202 -26.98 -12.67 -1.75
C LEU A 202 -27.12 -13.93 -0.90
N VAL A 203 -28.14 -14.00 -0.06
CA VAL A 203 -28.28 -15.10 0.93
C VAL A 203 -28.87 -16.35 0.28
N ASN A 204 -29.94 -16.21 -0.50
CA ASN A 204 -30.65 -17.34 -1.09
C ASN A 204 -29.99 -17.83 -2.39
N ASN A 205 -29.29 -16.95 -3.11
CA ASN A 205 -28.63 -17.24 -4.38
C ASN A 205 -27.14 -16.86 -4.33
N PRO A 206 -26.33 -17.64 -3.59
CA PRO A 206 -24.89 -17.41 -3.52
C PRO A 206 -24.23 -17.56 -4.91
N GLY A 207 -23.80 -16.46 -5.52
CA GLY A 207 -23.10 -16.48 -6.81
C GLY A 207 -23.55 -15.41 -7.80
N GLN A 208 -23.47 -15.73 -9.11
CA GLN A 208 -24.08 -14.93 -10.15
C GLN A 208 -25.60 -15.18 -10.17
N PRO A 209 -26.43 -14.16 -10.46
CA PRO A 209 -27.87 -14.30 -10.61
C PRO A 209 -28.26 -15.38 -11.61
N VAL A 210 -29.30 -16.15 -11.26
CA VAL A 210 -29.90 -17.14 -12.15
C VAL A 210 -30.40 -16.44 -13.42
N GLY A 211 -29.99 -16.97 -14.57
CA GLY A 211 -30.40 -16.50 -15.89
C GLY A 211 -29.36 -15.65 -16.62
N LEU A 212 -28.26 -15.23 -15.98
CA LEU A 212 -27.17 -14.57 -16.70
C LEU A 212 -26.46 -15.53 -17.67
N ASP A 213 -25.95 -14.96 -18.77
CA ASP A 213 -25.16 -15.69 -19.75
C ASP A 213 -23.81 -16.16 -19.15
N GLU A 214 -23.38 -17.38 -19.45
CA GLU A 214 -22.11 -17.96 -18.97
C GLU A 214 -20.89 -17.19 -19.47
N ASN A 215 -21.03 -16.46 -20.59
CA ASN A 215 -19.98 -15.59 -21.13
C ASN A 215 -20.02 -14.16 -20.58
N SER A 216 -20.78 -13.93 -19.51
CA SER A 216 -20.99 -12.60 -18.93
C SER A 216 -20.62 -12.51 -17.45
N VAL A 217 -20.29 -11.30 -17.01
CA VAL A 217 -20.03 -10.98 -15.60
C VAL A 217 -20.87 -9.77 -15.21
N ALA A 218 -21.60 -9.90 -14.09
CA ALA A 218 -22.36 -8.80 -13.53
C ALA A 218 -21.45 -7.75 -12.87
N LEU A 219 -21.63 -6.49 -13.26
CA LEU A 219 -20.91 -5.35 -12.72
C LEU A 219 -21.68 -4.62 -11.61
N GLY A 220 -23.01 -4.74 -11.62
CA GLY A 220 -23.89 -4.17 -10.60
C GLY A 220 -25.37 -4.23 -11.00
N LEU A 221 -26.20 -3.77 -10.08
CA LEU A 221 -27.66 -3.74 -10.18
C LEU A 221 -28.14 -2.32 -10.46
N LEU A 222 -28.97 -2.18 -11.49
CA LEU A 222 -29.63 -0.95 -11.87
C LEU A 222 -31.12 -1.03 -11.58
N ALA A 223 -31.64 -0.08 -10.82
CA ALA A 223 -33.08 0.08 -10.64
C ALA A 223 -33.63 1.09 -11.65
N VAL A 224 -34.67 0.69 -12.38
CA VAL A 224 -35.36 1.54 -13.34
C VAL A 224 -36.81 1.72 -12.91
N GLU A 225 -37.25 2.96 -12.83
CA GLU A 225 -38.65 3.32 -12.60
C GLU A 225 -39.13 4.22 -13.74
N ARG A 226 -40.26 3.85 -14.37
CA ARG A 226 -40.87 4.60 -15.50
C ARG A 226 -39.89 4.91 -16.64
N GLY A 227 -38.96 3.98 -16.92
CA GLY A 227 -37.93 4.15 -17.95
C GLY A 227 -36.73 5.02 -17.56
N ILE A 228 -36.67 5.46 -16.30
CA ILE A 228 -35.59 6.30 -15.80
C ILE A 228 -34.75 5.50 -14.79
N PRO A 229 -33.43 5.40 -15.00
CA PRO A 229 -32.50 4.83 -14.02
C PRO A 229 -32.53 5.63 -12.72
N GLN A 230 -32.88 5.01 -11.60
CA GLN A 230 -32.99 5.68 -10.30
C GLN A 230 -31.68 5.63 -9.52
N TRP A 231 -31.15 4.43 -9.35
CA TRP A 231 -29.94 4.16 -8.59
C TRP A 231 -29.20 2.94 -9.13
N PHE A 232 -27.92 2.86 -8.79
CA PHE A 232 -27.04 1.74 -9.13
C PHE A 232 -26.34 1.24 -7.86
N ASP A 233 -26.26 -0.08 -7.70
CA ASP A 233 -25.64 -0.76 -6.56
C ASP A 233 -24.66 -1.82 -7.04
N GLN A 234 -23.40 -1.76 -6.61
CA GLN A 234 -22.38 -2.72 -7.04
C GLN A 234 -22.41 -3.97 -6.18
N GLY A 235 -22.42 -3.83 -4.86
CA GLY A 235 -22.24 -4.91 -3.89
C GLY A 235 -23.27 -6.04 -3.98
N LEU A 236 -24.51 -5.76 -4.43
CA LEU A 236 -25.52 -6.81 -4.56
C LEU A 236 -25.18 -7.88 -5.60
N LEU A 237 -24.59 -7.50 -6.74
CA LEU A 237 -24.37 -8.42 -7.88
C LEU A 237 -22.91 -8.62 -8.26
N ARG A 238 -22.09 -7.60 -8.05
CA ARG A 238 -20.68 -7.64 -8.43
C ARG A 238 -19.94 -8.65 -7.56
N ARG A 239 -19.21 -9.57 -8.18
CA ARG A 239 -18.42 -10.58 -7.49
C ARG A 239 -16.93 -10.35 -7.70
N PRO A 240 -16.11 -10.30 -6.64
CA PRO A 240 -14.66 -10.33 -6.80
C PRO A 240 -14.24 -11.67 -7.40
N PHE A 241 -13.11 -11.67 -8.10
CA PHE A 241 -12.54 -12.89 -8.66
C PHE A 241 -12.28 -13.91 -7.56
N ARG A 242 -12.81 -15.12 -7.73
CA ARG A 242 -12.64 -16.24 -6.81
C ARG A 242 -12.69 -17.57 -7.53
N SER A 243 -11.96 -18.54 -6.99
CA SER A 243 -12.04 -19.93 -7.45
C SER A 243 -13.40 -20.53 -7.07
N ALA A 244 -13.81 -21.58 -7.78
CA ALA A 244 -15.07 -22.29 -7.48
C ALA A 244 -15.08 -22.93 -6.08
N GLN A 245 -13.91 -23.14 -5.46
CA GLN A 245 -13.74 -23.76 -4.15
C GLN A 245 -13.52 -22.75 -3.01
N ALA A 246 -13.56 -21.44 -3.30
CA ALA A 246 -13.35 -20.42 -2.28
C ALA A 246 -14.34 -20.59 -1.12
N GLN A 247 -13.85 -20.46 0.11
CA GLN A 247 -14.69 -20.43 1.31
C GLN A 247 -15.08 -18.99 1.66
N ASN A 248 -16.11 -18.83 2.49
CA ASN A 248 -16.56 -17.53 3.04
C ASN A 248 -16.97 -16.48 2.01
N TYR A 249 -17.27 -16.90 0.78
CA TYR A 249 -17.55 -15.99 -0.32
C TYR A 249 -18.84 -15.19 -0.09
N GLN A 250 -19.83 -15.80 0.58
CA GLN A 250 -21.09 -15.14 0.94
C GLN A 250 -20.84 -14.00 1.94
N GLN A 251 -19.95 -14.22 2.92
CA GLN A 251 -19.55 -13.23 3.92
C GLN A 251 -18.82 -12.05 3.25
N ILE A 252 -17.94 -12.32 2.29
CA ILE A 252 -17.24 -11.28 1.53
C ILE A 252 -18.22 -10.47 0.67
N ASP A 253 -19.15 -11.13 -0.02
CA ASP A 253 -20.17 -10.46 -0.83
C ASP A 253 -21.09 -9.59 0.02
N LEU A 254 -21.53 -10.10 1.18
CA LEU A 254 -22.31 -9.36 2.17
C LEU A 254 -21.52 -8.18 2.75
N TYR A 255 -20.23 -8.34 3.03
CA TYR A 255 -19.37 -7.28 3.52
C TYR A 255 -19.27 -6.13 2.52
N ASN A 256 -19.01 -6.44 1.25
CA ASN A 256 -18.89 -5.42 0.20
C ASN A 256 -20.21 -4.63 0.04
N HIS A 257 -21.34 -5.32 0.03
CA HIS A 257 -22.65 -4.66 -0.03
C HIS A 257 -22.94 -3.84 1.23
N TYR A 258 -22.67 -4.39 2.41
CA TYR A 258 -22.86 -3.70 3.68
C TYR A 258 -22.07 -2.39 3.72
N ASP A 259 -20.80 -2.43 3.33
CA ASP A 259 -19.89 -1.28 3.32
C ASP A 259 -20.33 -0.21 2.30
N GLU A 260 -20.79 -0.60 1.10
CA GLU A 260 -21.37 0.32 0.12
C GLU A 260 -22.66 0.97 0.64
N LEU A 261 -23.60 0.17 1.15
CA LEU A 261 -24.89 0.65 1.64
C LEU A 261 -24.73 1.54 2.88
N LEU A 262 -23.82 1.19 3.79
CA LEU A 262 -23.52 2.00 4.97
C LEU A 262 -22.94 3.37 4.58
N ARG A 263 -22.01 3.43 3.63
CA ARG A 263 -21.48 4.71 3.12
C ARG A 263 -22.59 5.57 2.52
N ALA A 264 -23.41 4.99 1.64
CA ALA A 264 -24.53 5.71 1.03
C ALA A 264 -25.53 6.24 2.08
N LEU A 265 -25.79 5.44 3.13
CA LEU A 265 -26.64 5.84 4.24
C LEU A 265 -26.01 6.99 5.05
N LEU A 266 -24.73 6.91 5.39
CA LEU A 266 -24.04 7.96 6.15
C LEU A 266 -23.96 9.27 5.36
N ASP A 267 -23.70 9.20 4.06
CA ASP A 267 -23.67 10.37 3.16
C ASP A 267 -25.05 11.05 3.10
N GLN A 268 -26.11 10.27 2.96
CA GLN A 268 -27.48 10.81 2.94
C GLN A 268 -27.89 11.42 4.29
N ARG A 269 -27.36 10.89 5.40
CA ARG A 269 -27.69 11.35 6.75
C ARG A 269 -26.81 12.47 7.28
N GLN A 270 -25.74 12.86 6.58
CA GLN A 270 -24.88 13.98 6.95
C GLN A 270 -25.61 15.25 7.45
N PRO A 271 -26.73 15.71 6.84
CA PRO A 271 -27.41 16.93 7.30
C PRO A 271 -28.24 16.77 8.60
N LEU A 272 -28.42 15.54 9.11
CA LEU A 272 -29.26 15.28 10.29
C LEU A 272 -28.47 15.46 11.61
N PRO A 273 -29.09 16.02 12.67
CA PRO A 273 -28.43 16.25 13.97
C PRO A 273 -28.04 14.95 14.70
N ASN A 274 -28.65 13.81 14.35
CA ASN A 274 -28.33 12.46 14.85
C ASN A 274 -27.91 11.54 13.69
N ARG A 275 -27.00 12.00 12.84
CA ARG A 275 -26.59 11.31 11.61
C ARG A 275 -26.14 9.86 11.84
N ASP A 276 -25.41 9.62 12.92
CA ASP A 276 -24.76 8.33 13.23
C ASP A 276 -25.62 7.41 14.12
N GLN A 277 -26.71 7.91 14.71
CA GLN A 277 -27.55 7.15 15.64
C GLN A 277 -28.76 6.54 14.92
N PHE A 278 -28.67 5.25 14.61
CA PHE A 278 -29.78 4.48 14.04
C PHE A 278 -29.60 2.98 14.30
N LEU A 279 -30.71 2.26 14.42
CA LEU A 279 -30.72 0.81 14.55
C LEU A 279 -30.42 0.14 13.21
N ALA A 280 -29.46 -0.78 13.19
CA ALA A 280 -29.08 -1.58 12.04
C ALA A 280 -30.26 -2.36 11.47
N ALA A 281 -31.13 -2.92 12.33
CA ALA A 281 -32.32 -3.68 11.91
C ALA A 281 -33.32 -2.87 11.07
N ARG A 282 -33.22 -1.54 11.07
CA ARG A 282 -34.03 -0.68 10.20
C ARG A 282 -33.62 -0.80 8.73
N TYR A 283 -32.31 -0.88 8.46
CA TYR A 283 -31.75 -0.84 7.10
C TYR A 283 -31.08 -2.15 6.69
N PHE A 284 -30.80 -3.05 7.62
CA PHE A 284 -30.11 -4.30 7.34
C PHE A 284 -30.94 -5.45 7.89
N SER A 285 -31.20 -6.44 7.04
CA SER A 285 -31.84 -7.69 7.48
C SER A 285 -30.82 -8.73 7.94
N VAL A 286 -29.65 -8.73 7.29
CA VAL A 286 -28.53 -9.61 7.57
C VAL A 286 -27.26 -8.77 7.57
N LEU A 287 -26.41 -8.96 8.57
CA LEU A 287 -25.10 -8.32 8.67
C LEU A 287 -23.99 -9.33 8.36
N PRO A 288 -22.87 -8.89 7.75
CA PRO A 288 -21.66 -9.70 7.70
C PRO A 288 -21.13 -9.98 9.12
N PRO A 289 -20.30 -11.01 9.32
CA PRO A 289 -19.68 -11.28 10.63
C PRO A 289 -18.77 -10.15 11.11
N VAL A 290 -18.24 -9.33 10.19
CA VAL A 290 -17.38 -8.18 10.47
C VAL A 290 -17.88 -7.01 9.66
N GLY A 291 -17.90 -5.81 10.23
CA GLY A 291 -18.25 -4.60 9.48
C GLY A 291 -17.88 -3.31 10.20
N ALA A 292 -17.79 -2.23 9.43
CA ALA A 292 -17.64 -0.90 9.99
C ALA A 292 -18.89 -0.50 10.79
N ILE A 293 -18.71 0.30 11.84
CA ILE A 293 -19.80 0.85 12.64
C ILE A 293 -19.62 2.37 12.79
N PRO A 294 -20.70 3.18 12.70
CA PRO A 294 -20.59 4.62 12.90
C PRO A 294 -20.13 4.94 14.33
N LYS A 295 -19.08 5.75 14.49
CA LYS A 295 -18.55 6.13 15.81
C LYS A 295 -19.60 6.79 16.69
N GLY A 296 -20.46 7.65 16.12
CA GLY A 296 -21.53 8.32 16.87
C GLY A 296 -22.70 7.42 17.30
N ALA A 297 -22.76 6.16 16.84
CA ALA A 297 -23.74 5.18 17.31
C ALA A 297 -23.38 4.60 18.70
N LEU A 298 -22.14 4.80 19.14
CA LEU A 298 -21.56 4.19 20.32
C LEU A 298 -21.21 5.26 21.36
N ASP A 299 -21.60 5.03 22.59
CA ASP A 299 -21.21 5.81 23.75
C ASP A 299 -20.51 4.89 24.77
N PRO A 300 -19.18 4.71 24.65
CA PRO A 300 -18.44 3.83 25.54
C PRO A 300 -18.27 4.39 26.96
N VAL A 301 -18.51 5.69 27.17
CA VAL A 301 -18.35 6.34 28.49
C VAL A 301 -19.56 6.02 29.35
N ASN A 302 -20.76 6.10 28.78
CA ASN A 302 -22.00 5.76 29.47
C ASN A 302 -22.42 4.29 29.27
N GLY A 303 -21.70 3.53 28.43
CA GLY A 303 -21.97 2.12 28.18
C GLY A 303 -23.20 1.86 27.31
N TYR A 304 -23.55 2.78 26.40
CA TYR A 304 -24.71 2.64 25.51
C TYR A 304 -24.30 2.42 24.05
N GLN A 305 -25.12 1.65 23.34
CA GLN A 305 -25.03 1.51 21.90
C GLN A 305 -26.40 1.63 21.24
N HIS A 306 -26.45 2.25 20.06
CA HIS A 306 -27.68 2.52 19.31
C HIS A 306 -27.76 1.78 17.97
N PHE A 307 -26.80 0.90 17.67
CA PHE A 307 -26.67 0.23 16.38
C PHE A 307 -27.33 -1.15 16.36
N PHE A 308 -26.97 -2.03 17.28
CA PHE A 308 -27.57 -3.36 17.40
C PHE A 308 -28.92 -3.29 18.13
N PRO A 309 -29.91 -4.13 17.76
CA PRO A 309 -31.17 -4.23 18.49
C PRO A 309 -31.00 -4.67 19.95
N ALA A 310 -32.05 -4.47 20.76
CA ALA A 310 -32.10 -5.04 22.11
C ALA A 310 -32.09 -6.58 22.05
N GLY A 311 -31.36 -7.22 22.97
CA GLY A 311 -31.22 -8.68 23.06
C GLY A 311 -29.89 -9.24 22.55
N TYR A 312 -29.07 -8.45 21.86
CA TYR A 312 -27.71 -8.84 21.49
C TYR A 312 -26.73 -8.60 22.63
N GLU A 313 -25.81 -9.55 22.85
CA GLU A 313 -24.67 -9.35 23.74
C GLU A 313 -23.57 -8.60 22.98
N VAL A 314 -23.36 -7.35 23.35
CA VAL A 314 -22.34 -6.49 22.72
C VAL A 314 -21.27 -6.13 23.74
N SER A 315 -20.04 -6.54 23.48
CA SER A 315 -18.86 -6.18 24.25
C SER A 315 -18.00 -5.16 23.49
N ILE A 316 -17.18 -4.38 24.21
CA ILE A 316 -16.21 -3.46 23.59
C ILE A 316 -14.80 -3.77 24.11
N SER A 317 -13.83 -3.83 23.20
CA SER A 317 -12.44 -4.17 23.54
C SER A 317 -11.47 -3.34 22.70
N PRO A 318 -10.38 -2.82 23.31
CA PRO A 318 -9.26 -2.29 22.53
C PRO A 318 -8.59 -3.43 21.76
N LEU A 319 -8.13 -3.14 20.55
CA LEU A 319 -7.43 -4.08 19.67
C LEU A 319 -6.21 -3.38 19.07
N ARG A 320 -5.09 -4.10 18.99
CA ARG A 320 -3.87 -3.62 18.34
C ARG A 320 -4.02 -3.71 16.82
N GLU A 321 -3.48 -2.73 16.09
CA GLU A 321 -3.56 -2.67 14.63
C GLU A 321 -3.05 -3.96 13.94
N ASP A 322 -1.95 -4.55 14.43
CA ASP A 322 -1.39 -5.80 13.88
C ASP A 322 -2.32 -7.02 14.03
N ASP A 323 -3.16 -7.04 15.07
CA ASP A 323 -4.05 -8.15 15.37
C ASP A 323 -5.38 -8.06 14.58
N VAL A 324 -5.67 -6.92 13.97
CA VAL A 324 -6.91 -6.67 13.21
C VAL A 324 -7.10 -7.71 12.12
N ALA A 325 -6.06 -8.00 11.32
CA ALA A 325 -6.17 -8.93 10.20
C ALA A 325 -6.53 -10.35 10.67
N ALA A 326 -5.93 -10.81 11.77
CA ALA A 326 -6.20 -12.13 12.33
C ALA A 326 -7.63 -12.25 12.88
N VAL A 327 -8.09 -11.23 13.61
CA VAL A 327 -9.46 -11.18 14.17
C VAL A 327 -10.50 -11.15 13.06
N VAL A 328 -10.27 -10.35 12.01
CA VAL A 328 -11.18 -10.29 10.85
C VAL A 328 -11.22 -11.64 10.14
N GLN A 329 -10.08 -12.28 9.92
CA GLN A 329 -10.02 -13.59 9.26
C GLN A 329 -10.77 -14.68 10.03
N GLN A 330 -10.59 -14.75 11.36
CA GLN A 330 -11.31 -15.71 12.22
C GLN A 330 -12.83 -15.51 12.17
N SER A 331 -13.25 -14.25 12.15
CA SER A 331 -14.66 -13.89 12.24
C SER A 331 -15.37 -14.05 10.90
N MET A 332 -14.68 -13.80 9.78
CA MET A 332 -15.20 -14.07 8.43
C MET A 332 -15.46 -15.56 8.17
N ALA A 333 -14.89 -16.47 8.98
CA ALA A 333 -15.22 -17.90 8.93
C ALA A 333 -16.55 -18.25 9.61
N LEU A 334 -17.15 -17.33 10.36
CA LEU A 334 -18.44 -17.52 11.00
C LEU A 334 -19.59 -17.21 10.03
N GLU A 335 -20.79 -17.66 10.38
CA GLU A 335 -21.99 -17.37 9.61
C GLU A 335 -22.34 -15.87 9.70
N PRO A 336 -23.04 -15.31 8.68
CA PRO A 336 -23.64 -13.98 8.77
C PRO A 336 -24.61 -13.87 9.96
N ILE A 337 -24.83 -12.65 10.45
CA ILE A 337 -25.73 -12.36 11.59
C ILE A 337 -27.11 -12.01 11.02
N ASP A 338 -28.12 -12.83 11.29
CA ASP A 338 -29.50 -12.53 10.91
C ASP A 338 -30.21 -11.72 12.00
N LEU A 339 -30.42 -10.41 11.74
CA LEU A 339 -31.00 -9.50 12.73
C LEU A 339 -32.46 -9.79 13.09
N GLN A 340 -33.14 -10.67 12.34
CA GLN A 340 -34.53 -11.05 12.59
C GLN A 340 -34.65 -12.36 13.37
N ARG A 341 -33.60 -13.19 13.39
CA ARG A 341 -33.64 -14.55 13.95
C ARG A 341 -32.65 -14.75 15.08
N ASP A 342 -31.43 -14.25 14.93
CA ASP A 342 -30.32 -14.59 15.80
C ASP A 342 -30.28 -13.65 17.00
N ARG A 343 -30.75 -14.09 18.17
CA ARG A 343 -30.68 -13.26 19.40
C ARG A 343 -29.45 -13.55 20.24
N ASP A 344 -28.91 -14.76 20.17
CA ASP A 344 -27.81 -15.24 21.02
C ASP A 344 -26.46 -15.21 20.28
N VAL A 345 -26.09 -14.04 19.74
CA VAL A 345 -24.81 -13.84 19.06
C VAL A 345 -23.94 -12.89 19.88
N ASP A 346 -22.74 -13.35 20.22
CA ASP A 346 -21.71 -12.53 20.88
C ASP A 346 -21.02 -11.63 19.84
N ILE A 347 -21.12 -10.31 20.07
CA ILE A 347 -20.56 -9.28 19.20
C ILE A 347 -19.55 -8.48 20.01
N MET A 348 -18.34 -8.34 19.45
CA MET A 348 -17.29 -7.49 20.00
C MET A 348 -17.06 -6.28 19.11
N ILE A 349 -17.14 -5.09 19.69
CA ILE A 349 -16.71 -3.84 19.09
C ILE A 349 -15.21 -3.70 19.32
N ALA A 350 -14.45 -3.75 18.23
CA ALA A 350 -13.01 -3.56 18.22
C ALA A 350 -12.68 -2.07 18.08
N VAL A 351 -11.99 -1.53 19.09
CA VAL A 351 -11.43 -0.17 19.10
C VAL A 351 -9.97 -0.26 18.72
N VAL A 352 -9.63 0.11 17.48
CA VAL A 352 -8.28 -0.08 16.96
C VAL A 352 -7.34 1.01 17.47
N LEU A 353 -6.25 0.61 18.10
CA LEU A 353 -5.21 1.48 18.64
C LEU A 353 -3.86 1.16 17.98
N ASP A 354 -2.98 2.15 17.96
CA ASP A 354 -1.57 1.90 17.66
C ASP A 354 -0.90 1.10 18.78
N ASP A 355 0.26 0.52 18.49
CA ASP A 355 0.96 -0.35 19.43
C ASP A 355 1.31 0.33 20.76
N LEU A 356 1.61 1.64 20.73
CA LEU A 356 2.07 2.40 21.90
C LEU A 356 0.89 2.78 22.81
N ASP A 357 -0.17 3.32 22.24
CA ASP A 357 -1.43 3.63 22.92
C ASP A 357 -2.06 2.35 23.45
N PHE A 358 -2.04 1.25 22.68
CA PHE A 358 -2.51 -0.06 23.15
C PHE A 358 -1.72 -0.54 24.38
N ALA A 359 -0.39 -0.49 24.34
CA ALA A 359 0.45 -0.93 25.45
C ALA A 359 0.20 -0.11 26.73
N PHE A 360 -0.04 1.20 26.59
CA PHE A 360 -0.39 2.09 27.69
C PHE A 360 -1.76 1.72 28.30
N VAL A 361 -2.78 1.58 27.45
CA VAL A 361 -4.14 1.21 27.86
C VAL A 361 -4.17 -0.19 28.48
N ALA A 362 -3.46 -1.16 27.90
CA ALA A 362 -3.37 -2.53 28.40
C ALA A 362 -2.79 -2.57 29.83
N ARG A 363 -1.72 -1.82 30.10
CA ARG A 363 -1.16 -1.71 31.46
C ARG A 363 -2.16 -1.13 32.46
N GLN A 364 -2.88 -0.07 32.06
CA GLN A 364 -3.89 0.55 32.93
C GLN A 364 -5.07 -0.40 33.22
N LEU A 365 -5.51 -1.17 32.23
CA LEU A 365 -6.55 -2.19 32.40
C LEU A 365 -6.08 -3.38 33.26
N GLN A 366 -4.80 -3.76 33.19
CA GLN A 366 -4.20 -4.83 34.03
C GLN A 366 -4.12 -4.43 35.52
N HIS A 367 -3.79 -3.18 35.82
CA HIS A 367 -3.71 -2.68 37.20
C HIS A 367 -5.07 -2.64 37.91
N LEU A 368 -6.18 -2.67 37.17
CA LEU A 368 -7.54 -2.69 37.73
C LEU A 368 -7.97 -4.10 38.13
N ASN A 369 -7.49 -5.12 37.43
CA ASN A 369 -7.85 -6.52 37.68
C ASN A 369 -7.09 -7.16 38.86
N SER A 370 -6.08 -6.49 39.42
CA SER A 370 -5.26 -7.04 40.52
C SER A 370 -5.93 -6.91 41.91
N ASP A 371 -7.01 -6.14 42.05
CA ASP A 371 -7.57 -5.76 43.35
C ASP A 371 -8.97 -6.31 43.68
N LYS A 372 -9.57 -7.24 42.92
CA LYS A 372 -10.83 -7.91 43.35
C LYS A 372 -10.91 -9.42 43.10
N LYS A 373 -11.21 -10.10 44.21
CA LYS A 373 -11.87 -11.40 44.36
C LYS A 373 -13.25 -11.40 43.69
N ASP A 374 -13.66 -12.59 43.25
CA ASP A 374 -15.00 -12.99 42.80
C ASP A 374 -15.53 -12.28 41.55
N PHE A 375 -15.60 -13.04 40.44
CA PHE A 375 -16.49 -12.76 39.31
C PHE A 375 -17.94 -12.82 39.84
N VAL A 376 -18.43 -11.69 40.35
CA VAL A 376 -19.85 -11.48 40.62
C VAL A 376 -20.46 -11.02 39.31
N HIS A 377 -21.30 -11.86 38.69
CA HIS A 377 -22.21 -11.43 37.64
C HIS A 377 -22.97 -10.18 38.12
N PRO A 378 -22.95 -9.05 37.39
CA PRO A 378 -23.77 -7.92 37.76
C PRO A 378 -25.25 -8.31 37.63
N PRO A 379 -26.11 -7.78 38.52
CA PRO A 379 -27.53 -8.08 38.51
C PRO A 379 -28.15 -7.59 37.20
N HIS A 380 -28.88 -8.47 36.52
CA HIS A 380 -29.85 -8.09 35.50
C HIS A 380 -30.81 -7.06 36.11
N LEU A 381 -30.68 -5.81 35.71
CA LEU A 381 -31.67 -4.77 35.98
C LEU A 381 -32.03 -4.08 34.67
N ASP A 382 -33.30 -4.27 34.34
CA ASP A 382 -34.18 -3.45 33.52
C ASP A 382 -34.20 -3.65 32.00
N GLU A 383 -34.95 -4.69 31.64
CA GLU A 383 -35.75 -4.87 30.41
C GLU A 383 -36.74 -3.71 30.07
N PHE A 384 -36.53 -2.48 30.55
CA PHE A 384 -37.47 -1.36 30.40
C PHE A 384 -36.86 -0.09 29.80
N PHE A 385 -35.93 -0.22 28.85
CA PHE A 385 -35.60 0.89 27.94
C PHE A 385 -35.85 0.47 26.49
N LEU A 386 -36.96 0.96 25.94
CA LEU A 386 -37.29 0.85 24.52
C LEU A 386 -36.20 1.55 23.69
N GLY A 387 -35.21 0.78 23.21
CA GLY A 387 -34.32 1.17 22.10
C GLY A 387 -32.82 1.16 22.38
N ASN A 388 -32.36 1.05 23.63
CA ASN A 388 -30.93 1.13 23.98
C ASN A 388 -30.45 -0.21 24.55
N ALA A 389 -29.42 -0.84 23.94
CA ALA A 389 -28.77 -1.99 24.56
C ALA A 389 -27.53 -1.55 25.34
N SER A 390 -27.29 -2.20 26.49
CA SER A 390 -26.10 -1.99 27.31
C SER A 390 -24.87 -2.63 26.66
N LEU A 391 -23.73 -1.94 26.71
CA LEU A 391 -22.43 -2.49 26.39
C LEU A 391 -21.88 -3.29 27.58
N ASN A 392 -21.75 -4.61 27.45
CA ASN A 392 -21.10 -5.45 28.44
C ASN A 392 -19.58 -5.21 28.37
N SER A 393 -19.03 -4.41 29.28
CA SER A 393 -17.57 -4.22 29.35
C SER A 393 -17.12 -3.74 30.72
N ALA A 394 -15.84 -4.01 31.03
CA ALA A 394 -15.09 -3.33 32.08
C ALA A 394 -14.96 -1.79 31.86
N ALA A 395 -15.64 -1.21 30.86
CA ALA A 395 -15.68 0.23 30.62
C ALA A 395 -16.51 1.00 31.65
N SER A 396 -17.45 0.33 32.34
CA SER A 396 -18.16 0.91 33.49
C SER A 396 -17.23 1.36 34.62
N ASP A 397 -16.02 0.80 34.68
CA ASP A 397 -15.14 0.95 35.82
C ASP A 397 -14.24 2.20 35.73
N ASN A 398 -14.01 2.76 34.51
CA ASN A 398 -13.17 3.95 34.32
C ASN A 398 -13.60 4.84 33.12
N PRO A 399 -14.58 5.75 33.30
CA PRO A 399 -15.10 6.58 32.21
C PRO A 399 -14.07 7.56 31.61
N SER A 400 -13.07 8.01 32.38
CA SER A 400 -12.04 8.96 31.94
C SER A 400 -11.04 8.34 30.95
N LEU A 401 -10.65 7.09 31.17
CA LEU A 401 -9.75 6.33 30.29
C LEU A 401 -10.41 6.08 28.94
N TRP A 402 -11.67 5.63 28.96
CA TRP A 402 -12.45 5.38 27.76
C TRP A 402 -12.72 6.66 26.97
N LYS A 403 -12.97 7.79 27.64
CA LYS A 403 -13.11 9.08 26.97
C LYS A 403 -11.86 9.47 26.17
N ASN A 404 -10.67 9.41 26.80
CA ASN A 404 -9.41 9.75 26.14
C ASN A 404 -9.11 8.82 24.95
N MET A 405 -9.29 7.51 25.15
CA MET A 405 -9.10 6.51 24.10
C MET A 405 -10.09 6.70 22.94
N TRP A 406 -11.35 6.98 23.24
CA TRP A 406 -12.39 7.18 22.25
C TRP A 406 -12.16 8.44 21.42
N GLU A 407 -11.68 9.53 22.03
CA GLU A 407 -11.32 10.76 21.31
C GLU A 407 -10.18 10.52 20.30
N LYS A 408 -9.16 9.73 20.68
CA LYS A 408 -8.02 9.40 19.81
C LYS A 408 -8.36 8.44 18.67
N THR A 409 -9.28 7.50 18.89
CA THR A 409 -9.54 6.41 17.95
C THR A 409 -10.25 6.90 16.67
N ARG A 410 -9.74 6.46 15.51
CA ARG A 410 -10.33 6.76 14.20
C ARG A 410 -11.02 5.57 13.53
N ARG A 411 -10.70 4.34 13.93
CA ARG A 411 -11.22 3.12 13.31
C ARG A 411 -11.91 2.25 14.36
N VAL A 412 -13.19 1.99 14.11
CA VAL A 412 -14.03 1.14 14.93
C VAL A 412 -14.79 0.21 14.01
N PHE A 413 -14.80 -1.07 14.35
CA PHE A 413 -15.56 -2.08 13.63
C PHE A 413 -16.14 -3.10 14.62
N TYR A 414 -17.22 -3.77 14.23
CA TYR A 414 -17.77 -4.87 15.01
C TYR A 414 -17.30 -6.20 14.43
N VAL A 415 -17.29 -7.21 15.29
CA VAL A 415 -16.78 -8.54 15.02
C VAL A 415 -17.67 -9.56 15.73
N ARG A 416 -18.17 -10.55 14.99
CA ARG A 416 -18.86 -11.72 15.56
C ARG A 416 -17.84 -12.63 16.24
N ARG A 417 -18.14 -13.05 17.47
CA ARG A 417 -17.33 -14.03 18.20
C ARG A 417 -17.97 -15.42 18.19
N PRO A 418 -17.18 -16.50 18.31
CA PRO A 418 -17.72 -17.84 18.49
C PRO A 418 -18.39 -17.99 19.87
N ILE A 419 -19.44 -18.81 19.98
CA ILE A 419 -20.32 -18.90 21.17
C ILE A 419 -19.61 -19.47 22.43
N ARG A 420 -18.37 -19.98 22.32
CA ARG A 420 -17.58 -20.57 23.43
C ARG A 420 -16.29 -19.79 23.70
N VAL A 421 -16.44 -18.51 24.07
CA VAL A 421 -15.32 -17.61 24.38
C VAL A 421 -14.69 -17.86 25.75
N ALA A 422 -15.43 -18.43 26.71
CA ALA A 422 -14.89 -18.73 28.04
C ALA A 422 -13.65 -19.67 28.00
N GLU A 423 -13.49 -20.47 26.94
CA GLU A 423 -12.35 -21.37 26.74
C GLU A 423 -11.27 -20.82 25.80
N THR A 424 -11.56 -19.82 24.96
CA THR A 424 -10.61 -19.35 23.93
C THR A 424 -9.78 -18.14 24.33
N GLN A 425 -9.94 -17.60 25.54
CA GLN A 425 -9.06 -16.56 26.09
C GLN A 425 -8.70 -15.44 25.06
N VAL A 426 -9.62 -15.02 24.20
CA VAL A 426 -9.40 -13.87 23.29
C VAL A 426 -10.05 -12.64 23.92
N SER A 427 -9.72 -12.32 25.15
CA SER A 427 -9.96 -10.98 25.70
C SER A 427 -8.69 -10.18 25.45
N ALA A 428 -8.75 -8.87 25.16
CA ALA A 428 -7.54 -8.06 25.02
C ALA A 428 -6.59 -8.18 26.23
N VAL A 429 -7.12 -8.53 27.40
CA VAL A 429 -6.34 -8.90 28.60
C VAL A 429 -5.51 -10.16 28.39
N VAL A 430 -6.02 -11.18 27.70
CA VAL A 430 -5.30 -12.43 27.48
C VAL A 430 -4.41 -12.42 26.23
N ILE A 431 -4.77 -11.63 25.21
CA ILE A 431 -3.83 -11.30 24.12
C ILE A 431 -2.67 -10.45 24.67
N ALA A 432 -2.92 -9.60 25.67
CA ALA A 432 -1.89 -8.90 26.43
C ALA A 432 -1.14 -9.78 27.45
N THR A 433 -1.65 -10.97 27.80
CA THR A 433 -0.93 -11.99 28.58
C THR A 433 -0.44 -13.14 27.71
N GLY A 434 0.00 -12.87 26.47
CA GLY A 434 0.99 -13.78 25.87
C GLY A 434 2.06 -14.01 26.94
N ASP A 435 2.18 -15.23 27.44
CA ASP A 435 2.94 -15.57 28.63
C ASP A 435 4.34 -14.94 28.52
N TYR A 436 4.54 -13.82 29.22
CA TYR A 436 5.73 -12.98 29.09
C TYR A 436 6.99 -13.66 29.66
N GLU A 437 6.84 -14.82 30.31
CA GLU A 437 7.95 -15.67 30.72
C GLU A 437 8.59 -16.45 29.54
N GLU A 438 7.83 -16.77 28.50
CA GLU A 438 8.40 -17.48 27.33
C GLU A 438 9.18 -16.54 26.40
N LEU A 439 8.75 -15.27 26.27
CA LEU A 439 9.42 -14.27 25.42
C LEU A 439 10.75 -13.76 26.00
N LYS A 440 10.86 -13.62 27.33
CA LYS A 440 12.14 -13.27 27.98
C LYS A 440 13.21 -14.35 27.78
N ASN A 441 12.77 -15.60 27.67
CA ASN A 441 13.62 -16.77 27.49
C ASN A 441 13.73 -17.23 26.02
N SER A 442 13.07 -16.54 25.08
CA SER A 442 13.22 -16.79 23.66
C SER A 442 14.64 -16.43 23.22
N SER A 443 15.46 -17.46 23.04
CA SER A 443 16.81 -17.38 22.50
C SER A 443 16.85 -16.60 21.18
N VAL A 444 15.79 -16.68 20.39
CA VAL A 444 15.64 -16.01 19.10
C VAL A 444 15.55 -14.49 19.24
N MET A 445 14.80 -13.98 20.22
CA MET A 445 14.65 -12.53 20.40
C MET A 445 15.90 -11.91 21.05
N GLN A 446 16.52 -12.62 22.00
CA GLN A 446 17.82 -12.20 22.54
C GLN A 446 18.92 -12.21 21.46
N GLN A 447 18.88 -13.19 20.55
CA GLN A 447 19.78 -13.25 19.41
C GLN A 447 19.52 -12.08 18.44
N GLN A 448 18.27 -11.76 18.12
CA GLN A 448 17.93 -10.59 17.30
C GLN A 448 18.38 -9.25 17.92
N ILE A 449 18.24 -9.09 19.24
CA ILE A 449 18.71 -7.89 19.95
C ILE A 449 20.24 -7.82 19.94
N ASN A 450 20.93 -8.95 20.11
CA ASN A 450 22.39 -9.02 20.06
C ASN A 450 22.91 -8.79 18.64
N ASP A 451 22.22 -9.30 17.63
CA ASP A 451 22.53 -9.09 16.21
C ASP A 451 22.30 -7.63 15.81
N ALA A 452 21.23 -6.99 16.32
CA ALA A 452 20.99 -5.57 16.13
C ALA A 452 22.09 -4.72 16.79
N LYS A 453 22.51 -5.05 18.03
CA LYS A 453 23.64 -4.38 18.70
C LYS A 453 24.95 -4.57 17.93
N ALA A 454 25.22 -5.77 17.45
CA ALA A 454 26.41 -6.05 16.62
C ALA A 454 26.38 -5.28 15.29
N SER A 455 25.19 -5.13 14.70
CA SER A 455 24.97 -4.35 13.48
C SER A 455 25.22 -2.86 13.69
N ILE A 456 24.80 -2.30 14.84
CA ILE A 456 25.07 -0.91 15.22
C ILE A 456 26.58 -0.68 15.39
N VAL A 457 27.27 -1.55 16.15
CA VAL A 457 28.73 -1.45 16.32
C VAL A 457 29.48 -1.57 14.99
N LYS A 458 28.99 -2.41 14.07
CA LYS A 458 29.54 -2.54 12.71
C LYS A 458 29.34 -1.25 11.90
N MET A 459 28.17 -0.63 12.00
CA MET A 459 27.90 0.67 11.36
C MET A 459 28.79 1.78 11.92
N GLU A 460 28.99 1.85 13.25
CA GLU A 460 29.88 2.83 13.87
C GLU A 460 31.33 2.67 13.42
N LYS A 461 31.82 1.43 13.34
CA LYS A 461 33.16 1.13 12.83
C LYS A 461 33.31 1.50 11.35
N ASN A 462 32.28 1.23 10.55
CA ASN A 462 32.26 1.62 9.14
C ASN A 462 32.27 3.15 8.99
N LEU A 463 31.52 3.88 9.81
CA LEU A 463 31.50 5.34 9.83
C LEU A 463 32.88 5.92 10.22
N ALA A 464 33.53 5.36 11.24
CA ALA A 464 34.87 5.79 11.64
C ALA A 464 35.91 5.55 10.53
N ASN A 465 35.79 4.44 9.81
CA ASN A 465 36.68 4.12 8.69
C ASN A 465 36.46 5.07 7.50
N THR A 466 35.21 5.35 7.12
CA THR A 466 34.91 6.26 6.01
C THR A 466 35.34 7.71 6.32
N ILE A 467 35.25 8.14 7.57
CA ILE A 467 35.81 9.44 8.01
C ILE A 467 37.33 9.47 7.82
N ASN A 468 38.05 8.42 8.22
CA ASN A 468 39.51 8.35 8.07
C ASN A 468 39.93 8.30 6.59
N GLU A 469 39.25 7.49 5.77
CA GLU A 469 39.49 7.41 4.33
C GLU A 469 39.29 8.76 3.65
N ARG A 470 38.21 9.49 3.98
CA ARG A 470 37.96 10.84 3.48
C ARG A 470 39.07 11.83 3.85
N GLU A 471 39.57 11.79 5.09
CA GLU A 471 40.63 12.71 5.54
C GLU A 471 41.98 12.41 4.89
N THR A 472 42.32 11.13 4.71
CA THR A 472 43.54 10.74 3.97
C THR A 472 43.45 11.12 2.49
N ALA A 473 42.28 10.97 1.86
CA ALA A 473 42.06 11.37 0.47
C ALA A 473 42.15 12.90 0.28
N LEU A 474 41.62 13.69 1.24
CA LEU A 474 41.76 15.15 1.24
C LEU A 474 43.22 15.59 1.37
N ALA A 475 43.98 14.94 2.25
CA ALA A 475 45.41 15.23 2.41
C ALA A 475 46.21 14.88 1.14
N ALA A 476 45.93 13.74 0.52
CA ALA A 476 46.56 13.32 -0.73
C ALA A 476 46.23 14.27 -1.90
N GLY A 477 44.97 14.72 -2.00
CA GLY A 477 44.56 15.72 -3.00
C GLY A 477 45.28 17.06 -2.85
N ALA A 478 45.51 17.50 -1.61
CA ALA A 478 46.27 18.74 -1.35
C ALA A 478 47.75 18.65 -1.76
N LEU A 479 48.37 17.47 -1.66
CA LEU A 479 49.75 17.24 -2.12
C LEU A 479 49.85 17.26 -3.64
N LEU A 480 48.93 16.55 -4.32
CA LEU A 480 48.87 16.53 -5.77
C LEU A 480 48.62 17.93 -6.35
N GLN A 481 47.79 18.74 -5.69
CA GLN A 481 47.57 20.13 -6.10
C GLN A 481 48.85 20.95 -6.04
N LYS A 482 49.63 20.85 -4.95
CA LYS A 482 50.92 21.56 -4.85
C LYS A 482 51.91 21.11 -5.92
N GLN A 483 51.94 19.81 -6.23
CA GLN A 483 52.81 19.26 -7.27
C GLN A 483 52.43 19.78 -8.66
N VAL A 484 51.13 19.87 -8.95
CA VAL A 484 50.60 20.49 -10.18
C VAL A 484 50.98 21.97 -10.24
N ASP A 485 50.86 22.71 -9.12
CA ASP A 485 51.23 24.13 -9.08
C ASP A 485 52.73 24.34 -9.33
N THR A 486 53.61 23.49 -8.77
CA THR A 486 55.06 23.54 -9.03
C THR A 486 55.41 23.21 -10.48
N LEU A 487 54.79 22.17 -11.05
CA LEU A 487 55.02 21.77 -12.44
C LEU A 487 54.50 22.82 -13.42
N ASN A 488 53.43 23.54 -13.09
CA ASN A 488 52.94 24.65 -13.90
C ASN A 488 53.95 25.81 -13.95
N VAL A 489 54.55 26.15 -12.81
CA VAL A 489 55.61 27.19 -12.75
C VAL A 489 56.84 26.77 -13.56
N ASP A 490 57.22 25.50 -13.53
CA ASP A 490 58.35 24.99 -14.31
C ASP A 490 58.05 24.93 -15.82
N LEU A 491 56.81 24.62 -16.22
CA LEU A 491 56.35 24.73 -17.61
C LEU A 491 56.40 26.18 -18.12
N GLU A 492 55.96 27.15 -17.31
CA GLU A 492 56.03 28.56 -17.68
C GLU A 492 57.48 29.03 -17.86
N LYS A 493 58.42 28.57 -17.01
CA LYS A 493 59.84 28.89 -17.16
C LYS A 493 60.46 28.26 -18.42
N VAL A 494 60.28 26.96 -18.64
CA VAL A 494 60.86 26.26 -19.81
C VAL A 494 60.26 26.78 -21.12
N SER A 495 58.97 27.13 -21.12
CA SER A 495 58.33 27.73 -22.30
C SER A 495 58.79 29.18 -22.55
N ALA A 496 59.11 29.95 -21.51
CA ALA A 496 59.71 31.28 -21.65
C ALA A 496 61.16 31.21 -22.17
N GLU A 497 61.96 30.27 -21.67
CA GLU A 497 63.34 30.02 -22.15
C GLU A 497 63.36 29.58 -23.63
N LEU A 498 62.42 28.74 -24.04
CA LEU A 498 62.24 28.36 -25.44
C LEU A 498 61.85 29.52 -26.35
N LYS A 499 61.03 30.47 -25.88
CA LYS A 499 60.69 31.68 -26.65
C LYS A 499 61.92 32.57 -26.82
N ALA A 500 62.67 32.81 -25.74
CA ALA A 500 63.89 33.63 -25.78
C ALA A 500 64.98 33.03 -26.69
N LEU A 501 65.13 31.70 -26.73
CA LEU A 501 66.11 31.03 -27.60
C LEU A 501 65.71 31.02 -29.08
N LYS A 502 64.41 30.95 -29.40
CA LYS A 502 63.90 31.08 -30.77
C LYS A 502 64.08 32.50 -31.32
N GLU A 503 63.96 33.51 -30.47
CA GLU A 503 64.17 34.92 -30.85
C GLU A 503 65.67 35.26 -31.04
N ASN A 504 66.57 34.60 -30.31
CA ASN A 504 68.01 34.84 -30.37
C ASN A 504 68.79 34.01 -31.41
N GLY A 505 68.11 33.21 -32.23
CA GLY A 505 68.74 32.48 -33.35
C GLY A 505 69.68 31.34 -32.95
N ALA A 506 69.29 30.54 -31.95
CA ALA A 506 70.08 29.40 -31.45
C ALA A 506 70.13 28.18 -32.42
N SER A 507 71.07 27.26 -32.17
CA SER A 507 71.29 26.07 -33.01
C SER A 507 70.11 25.09 -32.94
N SER A 508 69.82 24.39 -34.04
CA SER A 508 68.66 23.47 -34.10
C SER A 508 68.71 22.37 -33.04
N ALA A 509 69.91 21.93 -32.64
CA ALA A 509 70.10 20.88 -31.63
C ALA A 509 69.69 21.32 -30.21
N GLU A 510 69.91 22.59 -29.84
CA GLU A 510 69.52 23.13 -28.52
C GLU A 510 68.01 23.37 -28.45
N VAL A 511 67.42 23.80 -29.56
CA VAL A 511 65.95 23.95 -29.69
C VAL A 511 65.26 22.59 -29.65
N ASP A 512 65.85 21.56 -30.27
CA ASP A 512 65.33 20.19 -30.25
C ASP A 512 65.44 19.54 -28.85
N ALA A 513 66.53 19.81 -28.11
CA ALA A 513 66.71 19.30 -26.75
C ALA A 513 65.72 19.92 -25.74
N LEU A 514 65.52 21.25 -25.80
CA LEU A 514 64.56 21.94 -24.93
C LEU A 514 63.11 21.64 -25.29
N THR A 515 62.79 21.43 -26.57
CA THR A 515 61.45 20.99 -26.98
C THR A 515 61.15 19.56 -26.49
N GLN A 516 62.14 18.66 -26.45
CA GLN A 516 62.00 17.35 -25.82
C GLN A 516 61.81 17.46 -24.29
N GLN A 517 62.54 18.36 -23.62
CA GLN A 517 62.33 18.61 -22.19
C GLN A 517 60.95 19.19 -21.89
N LEU A 518 60.46 20.14 -22.70
CA LEU A 518 59.11 20.67 -22.56
C LEU A 518 58.06 19.58 -22.75
N ALA A 519 58.21 18.72 -23.76
CA ALA A 519 57.31 17.59 -23.98
C ALA A 519 57.30 16.58 -22.81
N ALA A 520 58.46 16.35 -22.17
CA ALA A 520 58.57 15.50 -20.98
C ALA A 520 57.86 16.11 -19.77
N VAL A 521 58.13 17.37 -19.45
CA VAL A 521 57.49 18.08 -18.32
C VAL A 521 55.99 18.24 -18.55
N GLN A 522 55.55 18.47 -19.79
CA GLN A 522 54.13 18.58 -20.13
C GLN A 522 53.40 17.24 -19.95
N LYS A 523 54.04 16.12 -20.29
CA LYS A 523 53.49 14.78 -20.05
C LYS A 523 53.38 14.46 -18.55
N GLU A 524 54.36 14.89 -17.74
CA GLU A 524 54.32 14.73 -16.28
C GLU A 524 53.23 15.61 -15.64
N PHE A 525 53.04 16.83 -16.13
CA PHE A 525 51.96 17.73 -15.71
C PHE A 525 50.58 17.15 -16.02
N GLU A 526 50.36 16.66 -17.24
CA GLU A 526 49.09 16.03 -17.64
C GLU A 526 48.78 14.77 -16.80
N ALA A 527 49.81 13.97 -16.50
CA ALA A 527 49.67 12.79 -15.63
C ALA A 527 49.31 13.18 -14.19
N ALA A 528 49.98 14.17 -13.60
CA ALA A 528 49.69 14.68 -12.26
C ALA A 528 48.30 15.32 -12.18
N GLN A 529 47.88 16.06 -13.22
CA GLN A 529 46.56 16.69 -13.28
C GLN A 529 45.43 15.66 -13.41
N LYS A 530 45.65 14.57 -14.14
CA LYS A 530 44.71 13.44 -14.20
C LYS A 530 44.59 12.69 -12.87
N GLN A 531 45.69 12.55 -12.13
CA GLN A 531 45.66 11.96 -10.79
C GLN A 531 44.94 12.87 -9.79
N LEU A 532 45.15 14.18 -9.87
CA LEU A 532 44.48 15.18 -9.05
C LEU A 532 42.96 15.18 -9.28
N THR A 533 42.49 15.16 -10.53
CA THR A 533 41.04 15.12 -10.82
C THR A 533 40.40 13.84 -10.30
N THR A 534 41.09 12.70 -10.44
CA THR A 534 40.63 11.41 -9.90
C THR A 534 40.52 11.45 -8.37
N ALA A 535 41.52 11.99 -7.68
CA ALA A 535 41.50 12.13 -6.23
C ALA A 535 40.41 13.11 -5.76
N GLN A 536 40.19 14.22 -6.48
CA GLN A 536 39.12 15.17 -6.20
C GLN A 536 37.73 14.54 -6.37
N THR A 537 37.52 13.72 -7.39
CA THR A 537 36.26 12.97 -7.56
C THR A 537 36.04 11.97 -6.42
N GLN A 538 37.09 11.26 -5.97
CA GLN A 538 37.00 10.33 -4.83
C GLN A 538 36.68 11.04 -3.51
N VAL A 539 37.25 12.23 -3.30
CA VAL A 539 36.92 13.07 -2.14
C VAL A 539 35.46 13.55 -2.21
N GLN A 540 34.97 13.95 -3.38
CA GLN A 540 33.58 14.38 -3.55
C GLN A 540 32.58 13.24 -3.31
N THR A 541 32.88 12.03 -3.78
CA THR A 541 32.03 10.85 -3.52
C THR A 541 31.99 10.51 -2.04
N ALA A 542 33.14 10.46 -1.36
CA ALA A 542 33.20 10.20 0.08
C ALA A 542 32.52 11.31 0.90
N HIS A 543 32.57 12.56 0.42
CA HIS A 543 31.85 13.68 1.03
C HIS A 543 30.34 13.53 0.88
N ALA A 544 29.85 13.13 -0.29
CA ALA A 544 28.43 12.91 -0.55
C ALA A 544 27.86 11.76 0.30
N GLU A 545 28.59 10.64 0.41
CA GLU A 545 28.18 9.49 1.23
C GLU A 545 28.12 9.86 2.72
N PHE A 546 29.13 10.58 3.22
CA PHE A 546 29.12 11.07 4.60
C PHE A 546 27.95 12.03 4.87
N HIS A 547 27.67 12.94 3.94
CA HIS A 547 26.56 13.88 4.06
C HIS A 547 25.20 13.17 4.05
N GLN A 548 25.02 12.15 3.19
CA GLN A 548 23.80 11.33 3.18
C GLN A 548 23.59 10.59 4.51
N LEU A 549 24.67 10.03 5.07
CA LEU A 549 24.62 9.38 6.39
C LEU A 549 24.29 10.39 7.50
N GLN A 550 24.85 11.59 7.47
CA GLN A 550 24.53 12.64 8.43
C GLN A 550 23.08 13.11 8.32
N GLN A 551 22.57 13.33 7.10
CA GLN A 551 21.17 13.70 6.88
C GLN A 551 20.22 12.60 7.34
N PHE A 552 20.56 11.34 7.11
CA PHE A 552 19.79 10.19 7.58
C PHE A 552 19.70 10.18 9.11
N VAL A 553 20.83 10.32 9.82
CA VAL A 553 20.85 10.36 11.29
C VAL A 553 20.06 11.56 11.84
N VAL A 554 20.20 12.74 11.24
CA VAL A 554 19.45 13.94 11.68
C VAL A 554 17.95 13.78 11.42
N SER A 555 17.55 13.21 10.28
CA SER A 555 16.13 12.98 9.96
C SER A 555 15.44 12.00 10.92
N ILE A 556 16.19 11.05 11.48
CA ILE A 556 15.69 10.14 12.53
C ILE A 556 15.49 10.89 13.86
N LEU A 557 16.30 11.91 14.13
CA LEU A 557 16.29 12.69 15.38
C LEU A 557 15.38 13.94 15.32
N GLU A 558 14.94 14.38 14.15
CA GLU A 558 14.05 15.55 13.96
C GLU A 558 12.64 15.38 14.54
N PRO A 559 11.93 14.24 14.38
CA PRO A 559 10.53 14.13 14.80
C PRO A 559 10.32 13.64 16.24
N GLN A 560 11.37 13.31 17.01
CA GLN A 560 11.23 12.66 18.31
C GLN A 560 11.56 13.61 19.47
N PRO A 561 10.68 13.79 20.47
CA PRO A 561 11.02 14.50 21.70
C PRO A 561 12.04 13.67 22.51
N ILE A 562 13.29 14.13 22.53
CA ILE A 562 14.39 13.42 23.19
C ILE A 562 14.27 13.62 24.70
N LYS A 563 14.22 12.53 25.47
CA LYS A 563 14.16 12.56 26.93
C LYS A 563 15.52 12.96 27.53
N TRP A 564 15.50 13.70 28.65
CA TRP A 564 16.67 14.15 29.42
C TRP A 564 17.66 13.02 29.80
N GLU A 565 17.16 11.79 29.95
CA GLU A 565 17.97 10.59 30.23
C GLU A 565 18.94 10.26 29.10
N SER A 566 18.56 10.49 27.84
CA SER A 566 19.41 10.26 26.67
C SER A 566 20.58 11.26 26.61
N LEU A 567 20.32 12.50 27.05
CA LEU A 567 21.32 13.57 27.09
C LEU A 567 22.36 13.30 28.19
N ASN A 568 21.93 12.80 29.35
CA ASN A 568 22.83 12.35 30.42
C ASN A 568 23.69 11.13 30.05
N LEU A 569 23.20 10.26 29.17
CA LEU A 569 23.98 9.13 28.67
C LEU A 569 25.03 9.58 27.66
N LEU A 570 24.68 10.51 26.76
CA LEU A 570 25.62 11.03 25.76
C LEU A 570 26.72 11.91 26.35
N THR A 571 26.43 12.69 27.39
CA THR A 571 27.45 13.47 28.10
C THR A 571 28.45 12.57 28.84
N LYS A 572 27.99 11.42 29.36
CA LYS A 572 28.89 10.38 29.93
C LYS A 572 29.76 9.72 28.86
N LEU A 573 29.23 9.51 27.65
CA LEU A 573 29.97 8.92 26.53
C LEU A 573 30.97 9.89 25.89
N ARG A 574 30.74 11.20 26.00
CA ARG A 574 31.56 12.28 25.42
C ARG A 574 32.36 13.09 26.45
N ALA A 575 32.66 12.47 27.58
CA ALA A 575 33.50 13.08 28.59
C ALA A 575 34.92 13.27 28.04
N SER A 576 35.41 14.52 28.04
CA SER A 576 36.81 14.83 27.71
C SER A 576 37.71 14.56 28.91
N GLU A 577 38.98 14.21 28.68
CA GLU A 577 40.00 14.09 29.74
C GLU A 577 40.49 15.46 30.26
N ASP A 578 40.18 16.54 29.54
CA ASP A 578 40.59 17.90 29.87
C ASP A 578 39.66 18.56 30.91
N GLY A 579 40.24 19.16 31.95
CA GLY A 579 39.51 19.72 33.08
C GLY A 579 38.61 20.91 32.69
N GLU A 580 39.09 21.78 31.80
CA GLU A 580 38.35 22.96 31.34
C GLU A 580 37.10 22.56 30.53
N ALA A 581 37.21 21.50 29.71
CA ALA A 581 36.09 20.98 28.92
C ALA A 581 35.02 20.31 29.79
N GLN A 582 35.43 19.62 30.87
CA GLN A 582 34.48 19.04 31.83
C GLN A 582 33.73 20.10 32.63
N GLU A 583 34.41 21.19 33.04
CA GLU A 583 33.77 22.32 33.70
C GLU A 583 32.79 23.04 32.77
N ALA A 584 33.17 23.25 31.50
CA ALA A 584 32.28 23.83 30.50
C ALA A 584 31.04 22.95 30.25
N MET A 585 31.23 21.62 30.15
CA MET A 585 30.14 20.66 30.00
C MET A 585 29.17 20.70 31.19
N LYS A 586 29.68 20.72 32.43
CA LYS A 586 28.84 20.79 33.63
C LYS A 586 28.04 22.09 33.70
N LYS A 587 28.68 23.24 33.46
CA LYS A 587 28.00 24.55 33.41
C LYS A 587 26.90 24.59 32.35
N LEU A 588 27.18 24.04 31.16
CA LEU A 588 26.20 23.98 30.08
C LEU A 588 24.99 23.12 30.47
N LEU A 589 25.21 21.96 31.10
CA LEU A 589 24.12 21.09 31.56
C LEU A 589 23.30 21.69 32.69
N GLU A 590 23.92 22.43 33.61
CA GLU A 590 23.22 23.16 34.68
C GLU A 590 22.33 24.28 34.13
N MET A 591 22.75 24.95 33.04
CA MET A 591 21.97 26.03 32.44
C MET A 591 20.80 25.55 31.55
N LEU A 592 20.82 24.29 31.08
CA LEU A 592 19.87 23.75 30.09
C LEU A 592 18.58 23.12 30.67
N THR A 593 18.33 23.26 31.96
CA THR A 593 17.43 22.34 32.70
C THR A 593 15.92 22.45 32.45
N GLN A 594 15.39 23.33 31.58
CA GLN A 594 13.93 23.39 31.32
C GLN A 594 13.48 23.71 29.89
N ASP A 595 14.38 23.73 28.90
CA ASP A 595 14.02 24.12 27.53
C ASP A 595 14.20 22.96 26.55
N SER A 596 13.10 22.38 26.06
CA SER A 596 13.09 21.18 25.20
C SER A 596 13.84 21.39 23.89
N ASP A 597 13.76 22.61 23.35
CA ASP A 597 14.25 22.93 22.02
C ASP A 597 15.78 23.08 22.02
N ASN A 598 16.32 23.70 23.07
CA ASN A 598 17.77 23.84 23.24
C ASN A 598 18.44 22.49 23.56
N GLN A 599 17.75 21.57 24.23
CA GLN A 599 18.22 20.20 24.46
C GLN A 599 18.30 19.41 23.15
N GLN A 600 17.29 19.54 22.28
CA GLN A 600 17.29 18.91 20.97
C GLN A 600 18.38 19.50 20.07
N LEU A 601 18.58 20.82 20.11
CA LEU A 601 19.64 21.50 19.36
C LEU A 601 21.05 21.08 19.82
N LEU A 602 21.28 20.98 21.13
CA LEU A 602 22.55 20.50 21.67
C LEU A 602 22.84 19.05 21.22
N MET A 603 21.83 18.19 21.29
CA MET A 603 21.92 16.81 20.82
C MET A 603 22.30 16.72 19.35
N GLN A 604 21.63 17.51 18.50
CA GLN A 604 21.95 17.59 17.07
C GLN A 604 23.37 18.11 16.84
N LEU A 605 23.78 19.17 17.53
CA LEU A 605 25.13 19.72 17.43
C LEU A 605 26.18 18.68 17.83
N LEU A 606 25.96 17.95 18.93
CA LEU A 606 26.85 16.87 19.32
C LEU A 606 26.92 15.80 18.23
N THR A 607 25.81 15.37 17.63
CA THR A 607 25.88 14.39 16.52
C THR A 607 26.64 14.91 15.29
N LEU A 608 26.64 16.23 15.05
CA LEU A 608 27.35 16.85 13.94
C LEU A 608 28.84 17.10 14.23
N MET A 609 29.21 17.30 15.49
CA MET A 609 30.58 17.63 15.91
C MET A 609 31.43 16.37 16.19
N PRO A 610 32.62 16.22 15.60
CA PRO A 610 33.50 15.07 15.84
C PRO A 610 34.01 15.00 17.28
N ALA A 611 33.88 13.84 17.93
CA ALA A 611 34.23 13.60 19.33
C ALA A 611 35.71 13.85 19.68
N ARG A 612 36.63 13.66 18.73
CA ARG A 612 38.07 13.88 18.95
C ARG A 612 38.44 15.33 19.28
N TYR A 613 37.54 16.28 19.06
CA TYR A 613 37.73 17.70 19.39
C TYR A 613 36.93 18.13 20.62
N ASP A 614 36.42 17.19 21.42
CA ASP A 614 35.53 17.52 22.55
C ASP A 614 36.17 18.43 23.61
N ALA A 615 37.50 18.39 23.74
CA ALA A 615 38.26 19.34 24.55
C ALA A 615 37.99 20.82 24.15
N LEU A 616 37.72 21.09 22.87
CA LEU A 616 37.40 22.41 22.35
C LEU A 616 35.92 22.59 21.98
N ASN A 617 35.21 21.51 21.63
CA ASN A 617 33.79 21.56 21.30
C ASN A 617 32.96 21.99 22.52
N TRP A 618 33.24 21.46 23.71
CA TRP A 618 32.47 21.79 24.92
C TRP A 618 32.58 23.27 25.32
N PRO A 619 33.78 23.89 25.38
CA PRO A 619 33.91 25.33 25.58
C PRO A 619 33.25 26.17 24.47
N SER A 620 33.37 25.76 23.20
CA SER A 620 32.71 26.46 22.08
C SER A 620 31.18 26.36 22.16
N LEU A 621 30.64 25.23 22.59
CA LEU A 621 29.20 25.06 22.82
C LEU A 621 28.71 25.92 23.99
N LEU A 622 29.50 26.05 25.07
CA LEU A 622 29.13 26.95 26.17
C LEU A 622 29.01 28.41 25.72
N VAL A 623 30.01 28.91 24.99
CA VAL A 623 30.00 30.29 24.48
C VAL A 623 28.84 30.54 23.51
N THR A 624 28.57 29.59 22.61
CA THR A 624 27.47 29.72 21.65
C THR A 624 26.09 29.58 22.30
N PHE A 625 25.99 28.85 23.40
CA PHE A 625 24.78 28.81 24.22
C PHE A 625 24.53 30.16 24.90
N GLU A 626 25.55 30.73 25.55
CA GLU A 626 25.47 32.04 26.21
C GLU A 626 25.08 33.16 25.23
N GLN A 627 25.52 33.06 23.98
CA GLN A 627 25.22 34.01 22.91
C GLN A 627 23.90 33.70 22.15
N GLN A 628 23.18 32.63 22.51
CA GLN A 628 21.94 32.16 21.86
C GLN A 628 22.09 31.79 20.36
N GLN A 629 23.27 31.32 19.94
CA GLN A 629 23.59 31.04 18.54
C GLN A 629 23.61 29.55 18.17
N PHE A 630 23.01 28.67 18.97
CA PHE A 630 22.93 27.23 18.70
C PHE A 630 22.34 26.89 17.33
N LYS A 631 21.27 27.60 16.94
CA LYS A 631 20.62 27.39 15.65
C LYS A 631 21.52 27.82 14.48
N GLU A 632 22.24 28.94 14.64
CA GLU A 632 23.17 29.44 13.63
C GLU A 632 24.37 28.51 13.47
N LEU A 633 24.93 28.02 14.57
CA LEU A 633 26.02 27.03 14.55
C LEU A 633 25.58 25.72 13.88
N ARG A 634 24.36 25.27 14.16
CA ARG A 634 23.81 24.05 13.54
C ARG A 634 23.67 24.21 12.04
N GLU A 635 23.08 25.31 11.57
CA GLU A 635 22.96 25.55 10.13
C GLU A 635 24.34 25.73 9.46
N HIS A 636 25.29 26.39 10.12
CA HIS A 636 26.65 26.55 9.62
C HIS A 636 27.40 25.21 9.49
N LEU A 637 27.20 24.28 10.43
CA LEU A 637 27.74 22.92 10.34
C LEU A 637 27.02 22.04 9.30
N ARG A 638 25.77 22.38 8.96
CA ARG A 638 24.97 21.67 7.95
C ARG A 638 25.33 22.11 6.52
N VAL A 639 25.70 23.38 6.33
CA VAL A 639 26.18 23.90 5.04
C VAL A 639 27.64 23.44 4.85
N ALA A 640 27.78 22.20 4.39
CA ALA A 640 29.06 21.53 4.22
C ALA A 640 29.89 22.14 3.09
N GLU A 641 30.68 23.17 3.39
CA GLU A 641 31.81 23.52 2.52
C GLU A 641 32.90 22.43 2.60
N PRO A 642 33.69 22.19 1.54
CA PRO A 642 34.74 21.16 1.51
C PRO A 642 36.00 21.52 2.34
N THR A 643 35.83 22.26 3.44
CA THR A 643 36.92 22.67 4.34
C THR A 643 36.99 21.78 5.58
N SER A 644 38.18 21.65 6.17
CA SER A 644 38.39 20.86 7.39
C SER A 644 37.56 21.38 8.56
N TYR A 645 37.05 20.51 9.43
CA TYR A 645 36.22 20.90 10.59
C TYR A 645 36.81 22.04 11.46
N PRO A 646 38.11 22.06 11.80
CA PRO A 646 38.71 23.21 12.52
C PRO A 646 38.67 24.54 11.74
N ALA A 647 38.69 24.49 10.42
CA ALA A 647 38.56 25.68 9.57
C ALA A 647 37.10 26.15 9.49
N LEU A 648 36.12 25.24 9.51
CA LEU A 648 34.69 25.58 9.59
C LEU A 648 34.37 26.29 10.93
N MET A 649 34.92 25.78 12.03
CA MET A 649 34.77 26.41 13.35
C MET A 649 35.43 27.79 13.42
N LEU A 650 36.57 28.00 12.74
CA LEU A 650 37.19 29.32 12.63
C LEU A 650 36.38 30.29 11.77
N LYS A 651 35.78 29.84 10.66
CA LYS A 651 34.87 30.66 9.85
C LYS A 651 33.63 31.08 10.63
N PHE A 652 33.11 30.19 11.48
CA PHE A 652 32.02 30.55 12.38
C PHE A 652 32.48 31.61 13.39
N ALA A 653 33.69 31.45 13.95
CA ALA A 653 34.27 32.38 14.91
C ALA A 653 34.52 33.81 14.37
N GLU A 654 34.60 33.98 13.04
CA GLU A 654 34.70 35.29 12.39
C GLU A 654 33.38 36.07 12.43
N ASN A 655 32.24 35.38 12.46
CA ASN A 655 30.90 35.97 12.51
C ASN A 655 30.31 36.01 13.94
N ALA A 656 30.72 35.08 14.80
CA ALA A 656 30.34 34.98 16.21
C ALA A 656 31.61 34.94 17.08
N PRO A 657 31.94 35.99 17.84
CA PRO A 657 33.26 36.11 18.45
C PRO A 657 33.44 35.11 19.60
N PHE A 658 34.11 33.99 19.32
CA PHE A 658 34.74 33.17 20.36
C PHE A 658 35.81 33.98 21.11
N PRO A 659 36.07 33.68 22.40
CA PRO A 659 37.21 34.25 23.13
C PRO A 659 38.52 34.10 22.35
N VAL A 660 39.38 35.12 22.42
CA VAL A 660 40.64 35.20 21.66
C VAL A 660 41.55 33.98 21.90
N GLU A 661 41.49 33.41 23.10
CA GLU A 661 42.22 32.21 23.49
C GLU A 661 41.72 30.95 22.76
N LEU A 662 40.41 30.75 22.68
CA LEU A 662 39.77 29.65 21.93
C LEU A 662 39.98 29.79 20.42
N GLN A 663 39.93 31.01 19.88
CA GLN A 663 40.27 31.25 18.48
C GLN A 663 41.75 30.90 18.20
N GLY A 664 42.64 31.22 19.13
CA GLY A 664 44.06 30.90 19.05
C GLY A 664 44.34 29.40 19.03
N THR A 665 43.62 28.60 19.82
CA THR A 665 43.78 27.13 19.87
C THR A 665 43.20 26.45 18.62
N TRP A 666 42.01 26.87 18.15
CA TRP A 666 41.46 26.41 16.87
C TRP A 666 42.38 26.75 15.69
N LYS A 667 42.99 27.95 15.68
CA LYS A 667 43.95 28.37 14.64
C LYS A 667 45.24 27.56 14.67
N LYS A 668 45.77 27.24 15.85
CA LYS A 668 46.94 26.35 16.01
C LYS A 668 46.64 24.95 15.46
N LEU A 669 45.48 24.36 15.77
CA LEU A 669 45.09 23.04 15.26
C LEU A 669 44.88 23.04 13.74
N ALA A 670 44.21 24.05 13.18
CA ALA A 670 44.06 24.19 11.73
C ALA A 670 45.43 24.31 11.03
N THR A 671 46.39 25.00 11.65
CA THR A 671 47.75 25.15 11.12
C THR A 671 48.59 23.87 11.28
N GLN A 672 48.42 23.13 12.37
CA GLN A 672 49.08 21.85 12.61
C GLN A 672 48.58 20.76 11.66
N LEU A 673 47.29 20.71 11.36
CA LEU A 673 46.73 19.80 10.35
C LEU A 673 47.25 20.14 8.94
N ARG A 674 47.47 21.42 8.64
CA ARG A 674 48.16 21.85 7.40
C ARG A 674 49.65 21.49 7.35
N ARG A 675 50.32 21.28 8.50
CA ARG A 675 51.75 20.94 8.61
C ARG A 675 52.03 19.44 8.75
N ARG A 676 51.14 18.65 9.35
CA ARG A 676 51.27 17.19 9.51
C ARG A 676 51.00 16.39 8.22
N GLY A 677 50.48 17.04 7.18
CA GLY A 677 50.46 16.51 5.81
C GLY A 677 51.63 17.02 4.95
N GLY A 678 52.81 17.19 5.55
CA GLY A 678 54.06 17.57 4.88
C GLY A 678 55.04 16.41 4.85
#